data_AF-A0A485KPI1-F1
#
_entry.id   AF-A0A485KPI1-F1
#
_cell.length_a   1.000
_cell.length_b   1.000
_cell.length_c   1.000
_cell.angle_alpha   90.00
_cell.angle_beta   90.00
_cell.angle_gamma   90.00
#
_symmetry.space_group_name_H-M   'P 1'
#
loop_
_entity.id
_entity.type
_entity.pdbx_description
1 polymer ?
#
loop_
_entity_poly.entity_id
_entity_poly.type
_entity_poly.pdbx_seq_one_letter_code
_entity_poly.pdbx_strand_id
1 'polypeptide(L)'
;MTDHAATQIESGQRPKSAKRSKSSFHAFPPPHVYRPDIDGLRTLAVVPVLLFHAYPERFPSGFIGVDIFFVISGFLISGILFKQNANGTFSYADFYSRRIRRIYPTLLIVLVVTWLLGCLYLLADKLKALVSTLLAGTLFGANLQVMLLERGYFDDDIKTNPLLHLWSLGVEEQFYIFWPFFASWITRASVPKAISMQVVAIAASFLTNVVLLHASSSNKYAFYFPLSRFWQMGVGGLLAYLDRHPAAILRKNSTSPPASAPSTSSLTRHALSVAGLGFVLLGFAFLDESSAFPGFWALLPTFGAAFLIAAGPQAWLNRRVLSCSPVIYVGKLSYALYLWHWPLLVFAKLRYPNAAHRPAIMSPLAMLALSALLSCISLHGIENAVRHSKSKFVIPGLLAGMLSCTFLAAAGIRDPVAFSLTQQDINHQLQLVESPVTNTTTDIPVTSRPTSSPAVISRTVNATGNGRPTADAITAAIGDWNPNQGFSVLPATDHLYGHADDRILNPGREESALLVVLGDSHAEMLKPRFLHLFQSTDKPFPTVVFKAPTAACPTWWSPEDLAAIQTARPHAVLIGLHWLRYFRPGGHNEATDIHNPPRCCDASYNDTCADQSVGDVGEILARFQTDVAALTGAGIPVYVTTVNLEGQAFDPLATDGVPLSRSIFRQTHATVVELVEAAIARANATMLDLSENQCWNDMCAVVDTASVPIMINEHLFRSSVAATYLSVLDVVVTAALANTAGTATAQPSIPKQREMFNTAKGLLLSPPTYAKIIQAVPDWDPDFGYSPTPQNTIYAPWHEEDYELNPGQPNVIMLWGDSHANMLKPRFLELFTQHTQRGGAPSGFPSIVAKTKWGRPMLSCFQPMYDNYVAMIKATKPKVLLHSLRWIAYLNPGLSDDAPLDTPEYCVTPHYEAKCMKHRPKDVTAWLKTYSADLAAIGAQGTAVFAATMNPEGYAFMPEHMLSGSDVVDVKSVDRAAFRKANQFLVESIERAIHDANVTMLDYSEHYCWNDVCEVLTRAGEPVMRDHDHFRRTYVRDYVNIVDQLVEAAMAK
;
A
#
# COMPACT_ATOMS: atom_id res chain seq x y z
N MET A 1 -14.11 65.13 -85.28
CA MET A 1 -15.30 64.48 -84.72
C MET A 1 -15.15 64.54 -83.21
N THR A 2 -15.46 65.72 -82.64
CA THR A 2 -16.75 66.09 -82.00
C THR A 2 -16.81 65.47 -80.59
N ASP A 3 -16.91 66.20 -79.48
CA ASP A 3 -17.23 67.60 -79.27
C ASP A 3 -16.77 68.11 -77.91
N HIS A 4 -16.65 69.43 -77.85
CA HIS A 4 -16.34 70.27 -76.70
C HIS A 4 -17.47 70.34 -75.65
N ALA A 5 -17.07 70.61 -74.40
CA ALA A 5 -17.58 71.65 -73.47
C ALA A 5 -17.44 71.18 -72.01
N ALA A 6 -17.16 71.99 -70.99
CA ALA A 6 -16.65 73.33 -70.86
C ALA A 6 -16.17 73.53 -69.41
N THR A 7 -15.30 74.52 -69.26
CA THR A 7 -14.64 75.17 -68.13
C THR A 7 -15.52 75.56 -66.92
N GLN A 8 -14.97 75.54 -65.69
CA GLN A 8 -14.75 76.71 -64.79
C GLN A 8 -14.09 76.26 -63.46
N ILE A 9 -12.83 76.65 -63.17
CA ILE A 9 -12.33 77.76 -62.31
C ILE A 9 -12.60 77.56 -60.80
N GLU A 10 -11.55 77.31 -60.01
CA GLU A 10 -11.15 78.19 -58.88
C GLU A 10 -9.79 77.83 -58.25
N SER A 11 -8.90 78.83 -58.28
CA SER A 11 -7.94 79.27 -57.25
C SER A 11 -6.80 78.37 -56.71
N GLY A 12 -5.61 78.97 -56.56
CA GLY A 12 -4.65 78.57 -55.51
C GLY A 12 -3.18 78.37 -55.90
N GLN A 13 -2.45 79.47 -56.06
CA GLN A 13 -1.02 79.60 -56.40
C GLN A 13 0.02 78.92 -55.47
N ARG A 14 0.96 78.19 -56.12
CA ARG A 14 2.45 78.31 -56.09
C ARG A 14 3.27 78.01 -54.80
N PRO A 15 4.59 77.72 -54.95
CA PRO A 15 5.20 76.46 -54.51
C PRO A 15 6.05 76.60 -53.23
N LYS A 16 6.19 75.51 -52.46
CA LYS A 16 7.14 75.45 -51.34
C LYS A 16 8.05 74.22 -51.41
N SER A 17 9.32 74.51 -51.71
CA SER A 17 10.50 74.15 -50.91
C SER A 17 10.78 72.67 -50.55
N ALA A 18 11.86 72.17 -51.15
CA ALA A 18 12.88 71.27 -50.59
C ALA A 18 12.41 70.06 -49.75
N LYS A 19 12.31 68.88 -50.38
CA LYS A 19 12.37 67.59 -49.67
C LYS A 19 13.76 66.97 -49.77
N ARG A 20 14.44 67.06 -48.62
CA ARG A 20 15.65 66.36 -48.19
C ARG A 20 15.72 64.92 -48.74
N SER A 21 16.76 64.63 -49.50
CA SER A 21 17.28 63.27 -49.68
C SER A 21 17.76 62.73 -48.32
N LYS A 22 17.11 61.67 -47.85
CA LYS A 22 17.62 60.76 -46.81
C LYS A 22 17.19 59.34 -47.15
N SER A 23 17.98 58.68 -47.98
CA SER A 23 18.05 57.22 -48.06
C SER A 23 19.43 56.79 -47.56
N SER A 24 19.66 56.90 -46.24
CA SER A 24 20.69 56.11 -45.59
C SER A 24 20.04 54.81 -45.15
N PHE A 25 20.41 53.70 -45.79
CA PHE A 25 20.19 52.38 -45.25
C PHE A 25 20.65 52.38 -43.78
N HIS A 26 19.71 52.20 -42.85
CA HIS A 26 20.07 51.92 -41.47
C HIS A 26 20.75 50.56 -41.45
N ALA A 27 22.09 50.58 -41.41
CA ALA A 27 22.88 49.43 -41.01
C ALA A 27 22.33 48.93 -39.67
N PHE A 28 21.89 47.68 -39.64
CA PHE A 28 21.49 47.01 -38.41
C PHE A 28 22.64 47.13 -37.38
N PRO A 29 22.37 47.51 -36.13
CA PRO A 29 23.41 47.54 -35.11
C PRO A 29 24.02 46.14 -34.98
N PRO A 30 25.32 46.01 -34.68
CA PRO A 30 25.99 44.71 -34.64
C PRO A 30 25.25 43.76 -33.67
N PRO A 31 25.09 42.48 -34.05
CA PRO A 31 24.49 41.49 -33.19
C PRO A 31 25.31 41.36 -31.91
N HIS A 32 24.67 40.96 -30.80
CA HIS A 32 25.44 40.49 -29.64
C HIS A 32 26.43 39.44 -30.13
N VAL A 33 27.72 39.60 -29.81
CA VAL A 33 28.72 38.57 -30.11
C VAL A 33 28.26 37.30 -29.41
N TYR A 34 27.90 36.29 -30.22
CA TYR A 34 27.42 35.02 -29.72
C TYR A 34 28.48 34.37 -28.82
N ARG A 35 28.05 33.90 -27.64
CA ARG A 35 28.90 33.30 -26.60
C ARG A 35 28.67 31.78 -26.54
N PRO A 36 29.42 30.97 -27.30
CA PRO A 36 29.23 29.51 -27.34
C PRO A 36 29.50 28.84 -25.99
N ASP A 37 30.40 29.40 -25.19
CA ASP A 37 30.72 28.90 -23.85
C ASP A 37 29.54 28.98 -22.87
N ILE A 38 28.59 29.91 -23.09
CA ILE A 38 27.37 30.01 -22.27
C ILE A 38 26.39 28.87 -22.59
N ASP A 39 26.25 28.49 -23.87
CA ASP A 39 25.50 27.27 -24.21
C ASP A 39 26.19 26.05 -23.59
N GLY A 40 27.52 26.01 -23.60
CA GLY A 40 28.26 24.95 -22.91
C GLY A 40 28.02 24.90 -21.40
N LEU A 41 27.95 26.05 -20.74
CA LEU A 41 27.61 26.15 -19.33
C LEU A 41 26.18 25.66 -19.04
N ARG A 42 25.24 25.84 -19.96
CA ARG A 42 23.88 25.26 -19.86
C ARG A 42 23.91 23.73 -19.89
N THR A 43 24.87 23.12 -20.59
CA THR A 43 25.08 21.67 -20.56
C THR A 43 25.61 21.21 -19.21
N LEU A 44 26.60 21.92 -18.67
CA LEU A 44 27.12 21.69 -17.32
C LEU A 44 26.05 21.87 -16.23
N ALA A 45 24.99 22.63 -16.52
CA ALA A 45 23.83 22.80 -15.65
C ALA A 45 22.78 21.67 -15.81
N VAL A 46 22.35 21.34 -17.05
CA VAL A 46 21.23 20.41 -17.28
C VAL A 46 21.59 18.95 -17.07
N VAL A 47 22.77 18.51 -17.52
CA VAL A 47 23.11 17.08 -17.48
C VAL A 47 23.15 16.55 -16.04
N PRO A 48 23.77 17.24 -15.07
CA PRO A 48 23.72 16.83 -13.67
C PRO A 48 22.30 16.78 -13.11
N VAL A 49 21.42 17.73 -13.46
CA VAL A 49 20.02 17.72 -13.01
C VAL A 49 19.27 16.47 -13.52
N LEU A 50 19.45 16.15 -14.81
CA LEU A 50 18.84 14.97 -15.42
C LEU A 50 19.36 13.67 -14.78
N LEU A 51 20.65 13.59 -14.50
CA LEU A 51 21.28 12.44 -13.85
C LEU A 51 20.84 12.29 -12.39
N PHE A 52 20.71 13.41 -11.66
CA PHE A 52 20.15 13.42 -10.31
C PHE A 52 18.71 12.89 -10.29
N HIS A 53 17.85 13.37 -11.20
CA HIS A 53 16.47 12.88 -11.27
C HIS A 53 16.37 11.42 -11.72
N ALA A 54 17.29 10.94 -12.55
CA ALA A 54 17.29 9.55 -13.04
C ALA A 54 17.92 8.56 -12.04
N TYR A 55 18.97 8.98 -11.33
CA TYR A 55 19.78 8.16 -10.42
C TYR A 55 20.24 9.00 -9.20
N PRO A 56 19.30 9.39 -8.31
CA PRO A 56 19.59 10.33 -7.21
C PRO A 56 20.66 9.81 -6.24
N GLU A 57 20.70 8.51 -5.96
CA GLU A 57 21.72 7.90 -5.08
C GLU A 57 23.14 8.00 -5.67
N ARG A 58 23.27 7.96 -7.00
CA ARG A 58 24.57 8.01 -7.69
C ARG A 58 25.02 9.43 -7.99
N PHE A 59 24.08 10.37 -8.10
CA PHE A 59 24.34 11.77 -8.42
C PHE A 59 23.57 12.70 -7.47
N PRO A 60 23.77 12.60 -6.15
CA PRO A 60 22.92 13.24 -5.13
C PRO A 60 22.93 14.77 -5.19
N SER A 61 23.98 15.35 -5.76
CA SER A 61 24.21 16.80 -5.84
C SER A 61 23.64 17.46 -7.09
N GLY A 62 23.13 16.70 -8.08
CA GLY A 62 22.89 17.25 -9.42
C GLY A 62 21.84 18.36 -9.49
N PHE A 63 20.98 18.47 -8.48
CA PHE A 63 19.97 19.54 -8.33
C PHE A 63 20.58 20.96 -8.36
N ILE A 64 21.83 21.14 -7.93
CA ILE A 64 22.50 22.45 -7.91
C ILE A 64 22.74 23.03 -9.32
N GLY A 65 22.58 22.22 -10.37
CA GLY A 65 22.61 22.70 -11.74
C GLY A 65 21.54 23.76 -12.03
N VAL A 66 20.42 23.77 -11.31
CA VAL A 66 19.39 24.81 -11.43
C VAL A 66 19.91 26.18 -11.00
N ASP A 67 20.77 26.26 -9.97
CA ASP A 67 21.39 27.51 -9.53
C ASP A 67 22.35 28.07 -10.60
N ILE A 68 23.06 27.20 -11.32
CA ILE A 68 23.86 27.58 -12.50
C ILE A 68 22.94 28.18 -13.57
N PHE A 69 21.78 27.57 -13.82
CA PHE A 69 20.77 28.12 -14.76
C PHE A 69 20.27 29.50 -14.34
N PHE A 70 20.02 29.74 -13.06
CA PHE A 70 19.62 31.04 -12.55
C PHE A 70 20.67 32.12 -12.84
N VAL A 71 21.96 31.84 -12.65
CA VAL A 71 23.03 32.80 -13.01
C VAL A 71 23.06 33.07 -14.52
N ILE A 72 22.96 32.03 -15.36
CA ILE A 72 22.93 32.17 -16.83
C ILE A 72 21.73 33.01 -17.27
N SER A 73 20.54 32.71 -16.73
CA SER A 73 19.28 33.41 -16.96
C SER A 73 19.42 34.91 -16.66
N GLY A 74 19.92 35.23 -15.47
CA GLY A 74 20.19 36.59 -15.03
C GLY A 74 21.14 37.34 -15.96
N PHE A 75 22.24 36.70 -16.38
CA PHE A 75 23.22 37.28 -17.29
C PHE A 75 22.63 37.60 -18.67
N LEU A 76 21.95 36.62 -19.29
CA LEU A 76 21.40 36.78 -20.64
C LEU A 76 20.28 37.83 -20.69
N ILE A 77 19.35 37.78 -19.73
CA ILE A 77 18.19 38.68 -19.72
C ILE A 77 18.59 40.09 -19.35
N SER A 78 19.44 40.27 -18.34
CA SER A 78 19.94 41.60 -17.99
C SER A 78 20.73 42.22 -19.14
N GLY A 79 21.54 41.45 -19.86
CA GLY A 79 22.28 41.93 -21.03
C GLY A 79 21.35 42.49 -22.12
N ILE A 80 20.24 41.80 -22.39
CA ILE A 80 19.21 42.26 -23.35
C ILE A 80 18.52 43.52 -22.82
N LEU A 81 18.09 43.53 -21.56
CA LEU A 81 17.38 44.65 -20.94
C LEU A 81 18.24 45.92 -20.88
N PHE A 82 19.48 45.82 -20.41
CA PHE A 82 20.40 46.96 -20.36
C PHE A 82 20.70 47.51 -21.75
N LYS A 83 20.84 46.65 -22.77
CA LYS A 83 20.99 47.10 -24.16
C LYS A 83 19.78 47.88 -24.64
N GLN A 84 18.58 47.35 -24.44
CA GLN A 84 17.35 47.95 -24.94
C GLN A 84 17.02 49.26 -24.21
N ASN A 85 17.21 49.29 -22.89
CA ASN A 85 17.03 50.49 -22.08
C ASN A 85 18.05 51.58 -22.42
N ALA A 86 19.33 51.24 -22.58
CA ALA A 86 20.35 52.20 -23.01
C ALA A 86 20.05 52.79 -24.39
N ASN A 87 19.41 52.01 -25.28
CA ASN A 87 18.99 52.45 -26.59
C ASN A 87 17.61 53.14 -26.62
N GLY A 88 16.88 53.22 -25.49
CA GLY A 88 15.52 53.78 -25.44
C GLY A 88 14.46 52.96 -26.20
N THR A 89 14.70 51.66 -26.42
CA THR A 89 13.87 50.77 -27.26
C THR A 89 13.15 49.68 -26.47
N PHE A 90 13.22 49.70 -25.14
CA PHE A 90 12.62 48.67 -24.31
C PHE A 90 11.09 48.79 -24.28
N SER A 91 10.41 47.66 -24.46
CA SER A 91 8.96 47.49 -24.30
C SER A 91 8.68 46.14 -23.66
N TYR A 92 7.80 46.12 -22.67
CA TYR A 92 7.33 44.89 -22.02
C TYR A 92 6.65 43.94 -23.02
N ALA A 93 5.83 44.49 -23.92
CA ALA A 93 5.15 43.70 -24.94
C ALA A 93 6.14 43.00 -25.88
N ASP A 94 7.20 43.70 -26.31
CA ASP A 94 8.24 43.12 -27.18
C ASP A 94 9.12 42.11 -26.45
N PHE A 95 9.38 42.34 -25.16
CA PHE A 95 10.10 41.40 -24.31
C PHE A 95 9.35 40.07 -24.17
N TYR A 96 8.06 40.13 -23.79
CA TYR A 96 7.23 38.94 -23.63
C TYR A 96 6.85 38.29 -24.96
N SER A 97 6.66 39.05 -26.05
CA SER A 97 6.34 38.45 -27.36
C SER A 97 7.42 37.49 -27.85
N ARG A 98 8.71 37.84 -27.64
CA ARG A 98 9.85 36.97 -27.96
C ARG A 98 9.94 35.76 -27.03
N ARG A 99 9.58 35.94 -25.75
CA ARG A 99 9.58 34.85 -24.76
C ARG A 99 8.46 33.86 -25.00
N ILE A 100 7.22 34.32 -25.23
CA ILE A 100 6.07 33.48 -25.56
C ILE A 100 6.40 32.60 -26.77
N ARG A 101 6.94 33.18 -27.85
CA ARG A 101 7.36 32.45 -29.06
C ARG A 101 8.46 31.41 -28.85
N ARG A 102 9.20 31.50 -27.74
CA ARG A 102 10.29 30.58 -27.40
C ARG A 102 9.86 29.53 -26.38
N ILE A 103 9.13 29.93 -25.34
CA ILE A 103 8.84 29.10 -24.16
C ILE A 103 7.55 28.30 -24.37
N TYR A 104 6.48 28.94 -24.83
CA TYR A 104 5.14 28.34 -24.83
C TYR A 104 4.98 27.15 -25.77
N PRO A 105 5.58 27.10 -26.99
CA PRO A 105 5.35 25.98 -27.91
C PRO A 105 5.70 24.62 -27.30
N THR A 106 6.92 24.49 -26.76
CA THR A 106 7.38 23.24 -26.14
C THR A 106 6.67 22.99 -24.81
N LEU A 107 6.46 24.03 -23.99
CA LEU A 107 5.75 23.91 -22.72
C LEU A 107 4.33 23.38 -22.91
N LEU A 108 3.56 23.92 -23.85
CA LEU A 108 2.19 23.49 -24.14
C LEU A 108 2.11 22.00 -24.48
N ILE A 109 3.03 21.51 -25.31
CA ILE A 109 3.05 20.09 -25.68
C ILE A 109 3.31 19.23 -24.46
N VAL A 110 4.28 19.61 -23.63
CA VAL A 110 4.61 18.88 -22.40
C VAL A 110 3.43 18.90 -21.44
N LEU A 111 2.77 20.05 -21.23
CA LEU A 111 1.59 20.15 -20.36
C LEU A 111 0.45 19.25 -20.85
N VAL A 112 0.12 19.29 -22.14
CA VAL A 112 -0.96 18.48 -22.73
C VAL A 112 -0.64 17.00 -22.65
N VAL A 113 0.56 16.58 -23.05
CA VAL A 113 0.97 15.17 -23.00
C VAL A 113 0.99 14.67 -21.55
N THR A 114 1.52 15.46 -20.63
CA THR A 114 1.54 15.11 -19.20
C THR A 114 0.13 14.97 -18.64
N TRP A 115 -0.78 15.88 -19.00
CA TRP A 115 -2.18 15.78 -18.59
C TRP A 115 -2.86 14.51 -19.11
N LEU A 116 -2.69 14.21 -20.40
CA LEU A 116 -3.26 13.00 -21.03
C LEU A 116 -2.72 11.73 -20.36
N LEU A 117 -1.41 11.63 -20.13
CA LEU A 117 -0.82 10.50 -19.39
C LEU A 117 -1.37 10.43 -17.95
N GLY A 118 -1.61 11.59 -17.34
CA GLY A 118 -2.28 11.70 -16.04
C GLY A 118 -3.67 11.05 -16.04
N CYS A 119 -4.52 11.44 -16.99
CA CYS A 119 -5.88 10.90 -17.14
C CYS A 119 -5.88 9.38 -17.40
N LEU A 120 -4.89 8.88 -18.14
CA LEU A 120 -4.75 7.45 -18.45
C LEU A 120 -4.32 6.63 -17.23
N TYR A 121 -3.31 7.10 -16.48
CA TYR A 121 -2.58 6.25 -15.53
C TYR A 121 -2.70 6.62 -14.04
N LEU A 122 -3.15 7.83 -13.70
CA LEU A 122 -3.20 8.26 -12.30
C LEU A 122 -4.60 8.06 -11.71
N LEU A 123 -4.65 7.63 -10.45
CA LEU A 123 -5.87 7.71 -9.63
C LEU A 123 -6.28 9.16 -9.41
N ALA A 124 -7.55 9.37 -9.04
CA ALA A 124 -8.17 10.68 -8.91
C ALA A 124 -7.36 11.68 -8.06
N ASP A 125 -6.84 11.26 -6.89
CA ASP A 125 -6.08 12.16 -6.01
C ASP A 125 -4.73 12.58 -6.60
N LYS A 126 -3.97 11.64 -7.17
CA LYS A 126 -2.70 11.95 -7.83
C LYS A 126 -2.93 12.78 -9.11
N LEU A 127 -4.03 12.53 -9.83
CA LEU A 127 -4.45 13.35 -10.97
C LEU A 127 -4.77 14.78 -10.52
N LYS A 128 -5.53 14.95 -9.43
CA LYS A 128 -5.85 16.26 -8.84
C LYS A 128 -4.59 17.03 -8.44
N ALA A 129 -3.61 16.36 -7.85
CA ALA A 129 -2.31 16.97 -7.54
C ALA A 129 -1.57 17.41 -8.81
N LEU A 130 -1.50 16.55 -9.83
CA LEU A 130 -0.91 16.88 -11.14
C LEU A 130 -1.60 18.10 -11.77
N VAL A 131 -2.94 18.13 -11.86
CA VAL A 131 -3.66 19.23 -12.52
C VAL A 131 -3.63 20.52 -11.70
N SER A 132 -3.47 20.45 -10.37
CA SER A 132 -3.24 21.63 -9.54
C SER A 132 -1.90 22.30 -9.87
N THR A 133 -0.84 21.51 -10.03
CA THR A 133 0.47 22.02 -10.49
C THR A 133 0.46 22.39 -11.96
N LEU A 134 -0.37 21.74 -12.80
CA LEU A 134 -0.58 22.15 -14.19
C LEU A 134 -1.18 23.55 -14.26
N LEU A 135 -2.25 23.82 -13.50
CA LEU A 135 -2.89 25.13 -13.40
C LEU A 135 -1.89 26.18 -12.90
N ALA A 136 -1.16 25.87 -11.83
CA ALA A 136 -0.14 26.78 -11.33
C ALA A 136 0.98 27.00 -12.38
N GLY A 137 1.37 25.96 -13.10
CA GLY A 137 2.37 25.98 -14.16
C GLY A 137 1.96 26.85 -15.35
N THR A 138 0.68 26.86 -15.76
CA THR A 138 0.21 27.74 -16.84
C THR A 138 0.29 29.22 -16.48
N LEU A 139 0.29 29.52 -15.18
CA LEU A 139 0.43 30.87 -14.61
C LEU A 139 1.84 31.17 -14.11
N PHE A 140 2.82 30.27 -14.34
CA PHE A 140 4.17 30.34 -13.77
C PHE A 140 4.20 30.50 -12.23
N GLY A 141 3.20 29.94 -11.54
CA GLY A 141 3.05 29.94 -10.09
C GLY A 141 3.33 28.59 -9.43
N ALA A 142 3.89 27.62 -10.15
CA ALA A 142 4.14 26.27 -9.63
C ALA A 142 4.97 26.28 -8.34
N ASN A 143 6.00 27.13 -8.23
CA ASN A 143 6.79 27.29 -7.00
C ASN A 143 5.95 27.78 -5.80
N LEU A 144 5.01 28.69 -6.02
CA LEU A 144 4.14 29.18 -4.94
C LEU A 144 3.13 28.12 -4.53
N GLN A 145 2.54 27.41 -5.50
CA GLN A 145 1.60 26.33 -5.22
C GLN A 145 2.24 25.20 -4.40
N VAL A 146 3.43 24.75 -4.77
CA VAL A 146 4.13 23.69 -4.01
C VAL A 146 4.66 24.18 -2.66
N MET A 147 5.05 25.46 -2.53
CA MET A 147 5.47 26.05 -1.25
C MET A 147 4.35 26.09 -0.21
N LEU A 148 3.10 26.24 -0.66
CA LEU A 148 1.92 26.22 0.21
C LEU A 148 1.56 24.82 0.70
N LEU A 149 2.14 23.77 0.11
CA LEU A 149 2.02 22.41 0.65
C LEU A 149 2.89 22.28 1.91
N GLU A 150 2.51 21.38 2.81
CA GLU A 150 3.32 21.04 3.99
C GLU A 150 4.47 20.07 3.65
N ARG A 151 5.10 20.26 2.48
CA ARG A 151 6.15 19.38 1.93
C ARG A 151 7.38 20.19 1.51
N GLY A 152 8.56 19.66 1.78
CA GLY A 152 9.83 20.14 1.22
C GLY A 152 10.01 19.70 -0.23
N TYR A 153 11.07 20.18 -0.89
CA TYR A 153 11.39 19.76 -2.27
C TYR A 153 11.99 18.35 -2.35
N PHE A 154 12.66 17.94 -1.27
CA PHE A 154 13.39 16.67 -1.21
C PHE A 154 12.53 15.50 -0.69
N ASP A 155 11.28 15.77 -0.33
CA ASP A 155 10.32 14.78 0.13
C ASP A 155 9.91 13.82 -1.01
N ASP A 156 9.82 12.53 -0.71
CA ASP A 156 9.55 11.52 -1.75
C ASP A 156 8.14 11.61 -2.34
N ASP A 157 7.17 12.08 -1.56
CA ASP A 157 5.78 12.22 -2.00
C ASP A 157 5.64 13.32 -3.05
N ILE A 158 6.28 14.48 -2.86
CA ILE A 158 6.18 15.59 -3.82
C ILE A 158 6.88 15.26 -5.12
N LYS A 159 7.96 14.44 -5.07
CA LYS A 159 8.68 13.94 -6.25
C LYS A 159 7.80 13.06 -7.15
N THR A 160 6.65 12.60 -6.67
CA THR A 160 5.66 11.88 -7.51
C THR A 160 4.82 12.80 -8.39
N ASN A 161 4.92 14.13 -8.25
CA ASN A 161 4.21 15.08 -9.09
C ASN A 161 4.91 15.24 -10.46
N PRO A 162 4.26 14.85 -11.59
CA PRO A 162 4.90 14.87 -12.91
C PRO A 162 5.27 16.27 -13.43
N LEU A 163 4.81 17.35 -12.77
CA LEU A 163 5.12 18.73 -13.15
C LEU A 163 5.92 19.50 -12.10
N LEU A 164 6.46 18.81 -11.06
CA LEU A 164 7.21 19.46 -9.98
C LEU A 164 8.32 20.39 -10.50
N HIS A 165 9.12 19.92 -11.47
CA HIS A 165 10.24 20.65 -12.07
C HIS A 165 9.88 22.05 -12.62
N LEU A 166 8.60 22.38 -12.84
CA LEU A 166 8.16 23.72 -13.25
C LEU A 166 8.33 24.79 -12.17
N TRP A 167 8.63 24.42 -10.93
CA TRP A 167 8.89 25.39 -9.85
C TRP A 167 10.01 26.37 -10.23
N SER A 168 11.10 25.90 -10.82
CA SER A 168 12.26 26.73 -11.16
C SER A 168 11.92 27.72 -12.27
N LEU A 169 11.12 27.28 -13.25
CA LEU A 169 10.58 28.11 -14.32
C LEU A 169 9.64 29.20 -13.76
N GLY A 170 8.84 28.89 -12.75
CA GLY A 170 8.00 29.86 -12.05
C GLY A 170 8.83 30.97 -11.38
N VAL A 171 9.87 30.60 -10.64
CA VAL A 171 10.82 31.54 -10.03
C VAL A 171 11.49 32.41 -11.10
N GLU A 172 11.90 31.82 -12.22
CA GLU A 172 12.53 32.51 -13.34
C GLU A 172 11.61 33.56 -13.99
N GLU A 173 10.36 33.19 -14.32
CA GLU A 173 9.39 34.14 -14.91
C GLU A 173 8.99 35.24 -13.94
N GLN A 174 8.87 34.94 -12.65
CA GLN A 174 8.59 35.95 -11.63
C GLN A 174 9.74 36.98 -11.54
N PHE A 175 11.00 36.54 -11.64
CA PHE A 175 12.13 37.46 -11.79
C PHE A 175 11.98 38.34 -13.03
N TYR A 176 11.52 37.80 -14.16
CA TYR A 176 11.32 38.55 -15.40
C TYR A 176 10.15 39.53 -15.41
N ILE A 177 9.23 39.42 -14.46
CA ILE A 177 8.19 40.44 -14.25
C ILE A 177 8.81 41.68 -13.59
N PHE A 178 9.60 41.50 -12.53
CA PHE A 178 10.13 42.62 -11.73
C PHE A 178 11.46 43.19 -12.25
N TRP A 179 12.32 42.34 -12.80
CA TRP A 179 13.68 42.73 -13.18
C TRP A 179 13.75 43.77 -14.30
N PRO A 180 12.89 43.77 -15.35
CA PRO A 180 12.92 44.82 -16.37
C PRO A 180 12.63 46.22 -15.82
N PHE A 181 11.76 46.33 -14.81
CA PHE A 181 11.50 47.58 -14.10
C PHE A 181 12.74 48.04 -13.34
N PHE A 182 13.34 47.14 -12.57
CA PHE A 182 14.58 47.41 -11.85
C PHE A 182 15.74 47.80 -12.79
N ALA A 183 15.90 47.08 -13.91
CA ALA A 183 16.89 47.37 -14.94
C ALA A 183 16.72 48.77 -15.54
N SER A 184 15.47 49.25 -15.66
CA SER A 184 15.18 50.60 -16.15
C SER A 184 15.62 51.71 -15.20
N TRP A 185 15.72 51.41 -13.89
CA TRP A 185 16.31 52.31 -12.90
C TRP A 185 17.84 52.24 -12.90
N ILE A 186 18.40 51.02 -12.97
CA ILE A 186 19.84 50.78 -13.04
C ILE A 186 20.46 51.57 -14.21
N THR A 187 19.84 51.53 -15.40
CA THR A 187 20.38 52.19 -16.59
C THR A 187 20.34 53.71 -16.55
N ARG A 188 19.57 54.30 -15.63
CA ARG A 188 19.48 55.75 -15.43
C ARG A 188 20.36 56.25 -14.29
N ALA A 189 20.85 55.34 -13.44
CA ALA A 189 21.74 55.67 -12.33
C ALA A 189 23.20 55.81 -12.80
N SER A 190 24.02 56.54 -12.03
CA SER A 190 25.47 56.52 -12.21
C SER A 190 26.02 55.11 -11.98
N VAL A 191 27.12 54.74 -12.65
CA VAL A 191 27.67 53.38 -12.56
C VAL A 191 27.90 52.89 -11.13
N PRO A 192 28.51 53.67 -10.20
CA PRO A 192 28.66 53.23 -8.81
C PRO A 192 27.33 53.02 -8.09
N LYS A 193 26.34 53.89 -8.34
CA LYS A 193 25.00 53.77 -7.77
C LYS A 193 24.27 52.54 -8.32
N ALA A 194 24.37 52.29 -9.62
CA ALA A 194 23.81 51.13 -10.29
C ALA A 194 24.39 49.80 -9.79
N ILE A 195 25.70 49.75 -9.55
CA ILE A 195 26.37 48.59 -8.92
C ILE A 195 25.89 48.43 -7.48
N SER A 196 25.88 49.51 -6.69
CA SER A 196 25.43 49.48 -5.29
C SER A 196 23.99 48.99 -5.16
N MET A 197 23.07 49.48 -5.98
CA MET A 197 21.68 49.03 -6.00
C MET A 197 21.55 47.52 -6.27
N GLN A 198 22.32 46.99 -7.23
CA GLN A 198 22.32 45.56 -7.53
C GLN A 198 22.92 44.74 -6.37
N VAL A 199 24.05 45.18 -5.80
CA VAL A 199 24.68 44.52 -4.65
C VAL A 199 23.74 44.49 -3.45
N VAL A 200 23.05 45.60 -3.16
CA VAL A 200 22.04 45.66 -2.08
C VAL A 200 20.88 44.71 -2.35
N ALA A 201 20.36 44.66 -3.58
CA ALA A 201 19.27 43.74 -3.93
C ALA A 201 19.70 42.26 -3.82
N ILE A 202 20.92 41.93 -4.30
CA ILE A 202 21.51 40.59 -4.18
C ILE A 202 21.69 40.22 -2.70
N ALA A 203 22.28 41.12 -1.90
CA ALA A 203 22.51 40.89 -0.48
C ALA A 203 21.20 40.73 0.30
N ALA A 204 20.18 41.54 0.01
CA ALA A 204 18.86 41.43 0.63
C ALA A 204 18.16 40.10 0.26
N SER A 205 18.25 39.68 -1.00
CA SER A 205 17.69 38.41 -1.45
C SER A 205 18.45 37.20 -0.86
N PHE A 206 19.77 37.26 -0.78
CA PHE A 206 20.59 36.23 -0.11
C PHE A 206 20.32 36.18 1.40
N LEU A 207 20.19 37.33 2.06
CA LEU A 207 19.80 37.39 3.47
C LEU A 207 18.42 36.78 3.68
N THR A 208 17.46 37.05 2.79
CA THR A 208 16.14 36.41 2.81
C THR A 208 16.26 34.88 2.69
N ASN A 209 17.18 34.39 1.85
CA ASN A 209 17.45 32.95 1.73
C ASN A 209 17.97 32.34 3.04
N VAL A 210 18.95 32.97 3.67
CA VAL A 210 19.56 32.48 4.92
C VAL A 210 18.56 32.54 6.08
N VAL A 211 17.79 33.63 6.20
CA VAL A 211 16.78 33.80 7.25
C VAL A 211 15.66 32.77 7.11
N LEU A 212 15.18 32.51 5.89
CA LEU A 212 14.09 31.56 5.65
C LEU A 212 14.53 30.09 5.67
N LEU A 213 15.83 29.80 5.78
CA LEU A 213 16.34 28.43 5.76
C LEU A 213 15.80 27.58 6.92
N HIS A 214 15.54 28.21 8.06
CA HIS A 214 15.04 27.57 9.29
C HIS A 214 13.63 28.08 9.68
N ALA A 215 12.91 28.73 8.75
CA ALA A 215 11.58 29.28 9.04
C ALA A 215 10.47 28.20 9.11
N SER A 216 10.78 26.98 8.69
CA SER A 216 9.94 25.79 8.88
C SER A 216 10.81 24.57 9.16
N SER A 217 10.18 23.48 9.60
CA SER A 217 10.82 22.17 9.74
C SER A 217 11.47 21.66 8.45
N SER A 218 11.04 22.16 7.28
CA SER A 218 11.71 22.00 6.01
C SER A 218 12.28 23.32 5.49
N ASN A 219 13.28 23.26 4.63
CA ASN A 219 13.89 24.38 3.91
C ASN A 219 13.00 24.95 2.77
N LYS A 220 11.69 24.63 2.74
CA LYS A 220 10.79 24.93 1.61
C LYS A 220 10.67 26.41 1.27
N TYR A 221 10.64 27.29 2.26
CA TYR A 221 10.52 28.73 2.01
C TYR A 221 11.78 29.29 1.36
N ALA A 222 12.96 28.92 1.85
CA ALA A 222 14.24 29.29 1.23
C ALA A 222 14.43 28.65 -0.16
N PHE A 223 13.74 27.55 -0.45
CA PHE A 223 13.86 26.84 -1.73
C PHE A 223 12.94 27.42 -2.82
N TYR A 224 11.66 27.63 -2.50
CA TYR A 224 10.63 27.99 -3.49
C TYR A 224 10.27 29.49 -3.53
N PHE A 225 10.53 30.24 -2.45
CA PHE A 225 10.14 31.64 -2.40
C PHE A 225 11.01 32.48 -3.35
N PRO A 226 10.44 33.28 -4.27
CA PRO A 226 11.21 33.95 -5.33
C PRO A 226 12.26 34.91 -4.78
N LEU A 227 11.92 35.73 -3.79
CA LEU A 227 12.84 36.70 -3.21
C LEU A 227 14.02 36.05 -2.48
N SER A 228 13.91 34.78 -2.12
CA SER A 228 15.03 34.01 -1.56
C SER A 228 15.96 33.43 -2.64
N ARG A 229 15.55 33.43 -3.92
CA ARG A 229 16.29 32.84 -5.06
C ARG A 229 16.67 33.86 -6.13
N PHE A 230 16.25 35.12 -5.99
CA PHE A 230 16.58 36.18 -6.95
C PHE A 230 18.06 36.58 -6.93
N TRP A 231 18.79 36.32 -5.84
CA TRP A 231 20.19 36.70 -5.72
C TRP A 231 21.09 35.98 -6.74
N GLN A 232 20.85 34.69 -7.08
CA GLN A 232 21.62 33.98 -8.12
C GLN A 232 21.44 34.64 -9.49
N MET A 233 20.19 34.93 -9.89
CA MET A 233 19.90 35.66 -11.12
C MET A 233 20.46 37.10 -11.06
N GLY A 234 20.39 37.75 -9.90
CA GLY A 234 20.97 39.07 -9.65
C GLY A 234 22.48 39.10 -9.86
N VAL A 235 23.22 38.08 -9.42
CA VAL A 235 24.67 37.93 -9.67
C VAL A 235 24.95 37.87 -11.18
N GLY A 236 24.18 37.08 -11.93
CA GLY A 236 24.25 37.06 -13.39
C GLY A 236 23.96 38.44 -14.00
N GLY A 237 22.95 39.15 -13.49
CA GLY A 237 22.62 40.49 -13.93
C GLY A 237 23.72 41.52 -13.68
N LEU A 238 24.35 41.47 -12.50
CA LEU A 238 25.50 42.30 -12.18
C LEU A 238 26.66 42.03 -13.14
N LEU A 239 26.97 40.77 -13.44
CA LEU A 239 28.00 40.42 -14.43
C LEU A 239 27.68 41.00 -15.81
N ALA A 240 26.43 40.93 -16.25
CA ALA A 240 26.01 41.51 -17.53
C ALA A 240 26.15 43.04 -17.55
N TYR A 241 25.92 43.70 -16.41
CA TYR A 241 26.14 45.14 -16.27
C TYR A 241 27.64 45.49 -16.33
N LEU A 242 28.48 44.76 -15.61
CA LEU A 242 29.92 44.97 -15.58
C LEU A 242 30.59 44.73 -16.94
N ASP A 243 30.15 43.72 -17.69
CA ASP A 243 30.63 43.42 -19.06
C ASP A 243 30.40 44.61 -20.02
N ARG A 244 29.34 45.41 -19.79
CA ARG A 244 29.04 46.61 -20.58
C ARG A 244 29.79 47.87 -20.14
N HIS A 245 30.32 47.89 -18.91
CA HIS A 245 30.95 49.08 -18.32
C HIS A 245 32.40 48.82 -17.82
N PRO A 246 33.30 48.26 -18.66
CA PRO A 246 34.66 47.88 -18.24
C PRO A 246 35.51 49.05 -17.73
N ALA A 247 35.25 50.27 -18.22
CA ALA A 247 36.00 51.47 -17.84
C ALA A 247 35.75 51.94 -16.39
N ALA A 248 34.66 51.53 -15.74
CA ALA A 248 34.33 51.98 -14.38
C ALA A 248 35.14 51.26 -13.29
N ILE A 249 35.68 50.06 -13.58
CA ILE A 249 36.47 49.25 -12.65
C ILE A 249 37.91 49.77 -12.52
N LEU A 250 38.45 50.38 -13.59
CA LEU A 250 39.87 50.75 -13.69
C LEU A 250 40.13 52.25 -13.51
N ARG A 251 39.08 53.05 -13.37
CA ARG A 251 39.18 54.50 -13.29
C ARG A 251 39.43 54.98 -11.86
N LYS A 252 40.51 54.49 -11.25
CA LYS A 252 41.07 55.13 -10.05
C LYS A 252 42.46 55.74 -10.25
N ASN A 253 43.31 55.28 -11.19
CA ASN A 253 44.70 55.76 -11.30
C ASN A 253 45.30 55.81 -12.73
N SER A 254 44.67 56.46 -13.73
CA SER A 254 45.44 56.84 -14.94
C SER A 254 44.80 57.96 -15.76
N THR A 255 45.61 58.96 -16.13
CA THR A 255 45.27 60.19 -16.86
C THR A 255 45.56 60.12 -18.37
N SER A 256 45.56 58.93 -18.97
CA SER A 256 45.82 58.74 -20.42
C SER A 256 44.57 58.27 -21.19
N PRO A 257 44.40 58.65 -22.47
CA PRO A 257 43.18 58.40 -23.24
C PRO A 257 42.98 56.91 -23.59
N PRO A 258 41.72 56.45 -23.83
CA PRO A 258 41.38 55.04 -23.94
C PRO A 258 41.64 54.49 -25.35
N ALA A 259 42.79 53.83 -25.56
CA ALA A 259 42.99 52.92 -26.67
C ALA A 259 42.86 51.48 -26.16
N SER A 260 41.83 50.78 -26.64
CA SER A 260 41.49 49.36 -26.38
C SER A 260 41.17 48.98 -24.93
N ALA A 261 40.09 48.21 -24.77
CA ALA A 261 39.60 47.74 -23.49
C ALA A 261 40.70 47.03 -22.67
N PRO A 262 40.66 47.10 -21.34
CA PRO A 262 41.67 46.49 -20.49
C PRO A 262 41.59 44.98 -20.64
N SER A 263 42.60 44.43 -21.31
CA SER A 263 42.82 42.99 -21.38
C SER A 263 43.07 42.50 -19.96
N THR A 264 42.05 41.98 -19.27
CA THR A 264 42.26 41.03 -18.17
C THR A 264 43.32 40.03 -18.63
N SER A 265 44.44 39.94 -17.90
CA SER A 265 45.57 39.12 -18.32
C SER A 265 45.07 37.70 -18.64
N SER A 266 45.67 37.06 -19.65
CA SER A 266 45.30 35.69 -20.03
C SER A 266 45.31 34.75 -18.81
N LEU A 267 46.28 34.95 -17.90
CA LEU A 267 46.38 34.22 -16.64
C LEU A 267 45.15 34.40 -15.74
N THR A 268 44.66 35.63 -15.56
CA THR A 268 43.46 35.92 -14.73
C THR A 268 42.21 35.22 -15.28
N ARG A 269 42.03 35.21 -16.61
CA ARG A 269 40.89 34.53 -17.25
C ARG A 269 40.94 33.02 -17.03
N HIS A 270 42.12 32.43 -17.17
CA HIS A 270 42.32 31.00 -16.96
C HIS A 270 42.11 30.64 -15.49
N ALA A 271 42.64 31.44 -14.57
CA ALA A 271 42.44 31.26 -13.13
C ALA A 271 40.95 31.33 -12.74
N LEU A 272 40.20 32.33 -13.24
CA LEU A 272 38.75 32.42 -13.00
C LEU A 272 37.99 31.22 -13.56
N SER A 273 38.35 30.77 -14.77
CA SER A 273 37.69 29.62 -15.39
C SER A 273 37.95 28.32 -14.62
N VAL A 274 39.19 28.08 -14.19
CA VAL A 274 39.56 26.92 -13.37
C VAL A 274 38.93 27.01 -11.98
N ALA A 275 38.96 28.17 -11.33
CA ALA A 275 38.30 28.39 -10.04
C ALA A 275 36.79 28.16 -10.17
N GLY A 276 36.15 28.69 -11.21
CA GLY A 276 34.73 28.51 -11.45
C GLY A 276 34.34 27.05 -11.63
N LEU A 277 35.11 26.29 -12.42
CA LEU A 277 34.94 24.85 -12.53
C LEU A 277 35.17 24.14 -11.18
N GLY A 278 36.21 24.54 -10.44
CA GLY A 278 36.51 24.00 -9.11
C GLY A 278 35.34 24.18 -8.14
N PHE A 279 34.73 25.35 -8.06
CA PHE A 279 33.55 25.62 -7.23
C PHE A 279 32.35 24.74 -7.62
N VAL A 280 32.11 24.58 -8.93
CA VAL A 280 31.04 23.68 -9.42
C VAL A 280 31.32 22.22 -9.05
N LEU A 281 32.55 21.75 -9.25
CA LEU A 281 32.93 20.36 -8.93
C LEU A 281 32.92 20.09 -7.41
N LEU A 282 33.34 21.06 -6.59
CA LEU A 282 33.21 20.97 -5.13
C LEU A 282 31.74 20.88 -4.71
N GLY A 283 30.87 21.69 -5.32
CA GLY A 283 29.43 21.57 -5.12
C GLY A 283 28.92 20.16 -5.45
N PHE A 284 29.32 19.60 -6.59
CA PHE A 284 28.92 18.25 -6.96
C PHE A 284 29.52 17.13 -6.09
N ALA A 285 30.67 17.37 -5.46
CA ALA A 285 31.33 16.37 -4.64
C ALA A 285 30.81 16.33 -3.20
N PHE A 286 30.34 17.46 -2.66
CA PHE A 286 30.05 17.62 -1.23
C PHE A 286 28.59 17.91 -0.88
N LEU A 287 27.72 18.13 -1.87
CA LEU A 287 26.31 18.43 -1.63
C LEU A 287 25.42 17.23 -1.87
N ASP A 288 24.36 17.14 -1.08
CA ASP A 288 23.30 16.14 -1.22
C ASP A 288 21.97 16.71 -0.69
N GLU A 289 20.93 15.90 -0.68
CA GLU A 289 19.58 16.27 -0.20
C GLU A 289 19.51 16.52 1.32
N SER A 290 20.55 16.15 2.10
CA SER A 290 20.64 16.39 3.54
C SER A 290 21.31 17.72 3.89
N SER A 291 22.04 18.29 2.93
CA SER A 291 22.68 19.59 3.08
C SER A 291 21.64 20.68 3.37
N ALA A 292 21.96 21.64 4.24
CA ALA A 292 21.13 22.82 4.54
C ALA A 292 21.05 23.77 3.34
N PHE A 293 20.35 23.32 2.30
CA PHE A 293 20.31 23.91 0.98
C PHE A 293 18.99 24.66 0.78
N PRO A 294 18.97 25.87 0.19
CA PRO A 294 20.10 26.53 -0.46
C PRO A 294 21.15 27.12 0.50
N GLY A 295 20.82 28.20 1.23
CA GLY A 295 21.72 28.82 2.19
C GLY A 295 23.11 29.17 1.63
N PHE A 296 24.13 29.01 2.46
CA PHE A 296 25.54 29.24 2.08
C PHE A 296 26.04 28.22 1.06
N TRP A 297 25.48 27.01 1.02
CA TRP A 297 25.88 25.97 0.10
C TRP A 297 25.61 26.34 -1.37
N ALA A 298 24.55 27.12 -1.62
CA ALA A 298 24.24 27.65 -2.95
C ALA A 298 25.26 28.69 -3.47
N LEU A 299 26.21 29.16 -2.63
CA LEU A 299 27.33 29.99 -3.09
C LEU A 299 28.24 29.23 -4.05
N LEU A 300 28.42 27.92 -3.86
CA LEU A 300 29.27 27.08 -4.71
C LEU A 300 28.84 27.08 -6.18
N PRO A 301 27.62 26.62 -6.55
CA PRO A 301 27.17 26.65 -7.94
C PRO A 301 27.03 28.08 -8.48
N THR A 302 26.63 29.05 -7.64
CA THR A 302 26.40 30.43 -8.06
C THR A 302 27.70 31.14 -8.43
N PHE A 303 28.70 31.12 -7.55
CA PHE A 303 30.00 31.73 -7.85
C PHE A 303 30.81 30.91 -8.85
N GLY A 304 30.65 29.59 -8.87
CA GLY A 304 31.23 28.73 -9.90
C GLY A 304 30.78 29.15 -11.31
N ALA A 305 29.46 29.30 -11.50
CA ALA A 305 28.89 29.81 -12.74
C ALA A 305 29.33 31.26 -13.03
N ALA A 306 29.32 32.13 -12.01
CA ALA A 306 29.72 33.53 -12.14
C ALA A 306 31.17 33.67 -12.63
N PHE A 307 32.11 32.91 -12.06
CA PHE A 307 33.51 32.92 -12.46
C PHE A 307 33.72 32.34 -13.87
N LEU A 308 33.00 31.28 -14.25
CA LEU A 308 33.03 30.74 -15.61
C LEU A 308 32.53 31.76 -16.65
N ILE A 309 31.48 32.52 -16.33
CA ILE A 309 30.98 33.61 -17.19
C ILE A 309 31.98 34.77 -17.27
N ALA A 310 32.50 35.21 -16.12
CA ALA A 310 33.44 36.32 -15.98
C ALA A 310 34.81 36.06 -16.63
N ALA A 311 35.26 34.81 -16.69
CA ALA A 311 36.47 34.40 -17.39
C ALA A 311 36.44 34.74 -18.89
N GLY A 312 35.24 34.81 -19.47
CA GLY A 312 35.04 35.13 -20.88
C GLY A 312 35.29 33.95 -21.82
N PRO A 313 34.90 34.08 -23.11
CA PRO A 313 34.91 32.97 -24.07
C PRO A 313 36.33 32.56 -24.50
N GLN A 314 37.33 33.36 -24.17
CA GLN A 314 38.73 33.16 -24.58
C GLN A 314 39.55 32.36 -23.56
N ALA A 315 39.04 32.13 -22.35
CA ALA A 315 39.70 31.24 -21.39
C ALA A 315 39.80 29.82 -21.99
N TRP A 316 40.93 29.14 -21.77
CA TRP A 316 41.20 27.85 -22.41
C TRP A 316 40.09 26.82 -22.19
N LEU A 317 39.62 26.66 -20.95
CA LEU A 317 38.54 25.72 -20.60
C LEU A 317 37.22 26.11 -21.29
N ASN A 318 36.81 27.38 -21.22
CA ASN A 318 35.61 27.87 -21.90
C ASN A 318 35.67 27.63 -23.41
N ARG A 319 36.83 27.89 -24.03
CA ARG A 319 37.02 27.76 -25.48
C ARG A 319 37.11 26.30 -25.95
N ARG A 320 37.78 25.43 -25.18
CA ARG A 320 38.08 24.05 -25.61
C ARG A 320 37.03 23.05 -25.15
N VAL A 321 36.45 23.24 -23.97
CA VAL A 321 35.50 22.31 -23.36
C VAL A 321 34.08 22.83 -23.51
N LEU A 322 33.76 24.01 -22.95
CA LEU A 322 32.39 24.53 -22.99
C LEU A 322 31.95 24.91 -24.41
N SER A 323 32.86 25.38 -25.25
CA SER A 323 32.55 25.76 -26.63
C SER A 323 32.71 24.63 -27.66
N CYS A 324 32.84 23.37 -27.23
CA CYS A 324 32.86 22.26 -28.18
C CYS A 324 31.45 21.94 -28.71
N SER A 325 31.35 21.50 -29.96
CA SER A 325 30.08 21.41 -30.68
C SER A 325 29.01 20.52 -30.02
N PRO A 326 29.34 19.30 -29.52
CA PRO A 326 28.34 18.46 -28.84
C PRO A 326 27.82 19.09 -27.55
N VAL A 327 28.71 19.71 -26.77
CA VAL A 327 28.35 20.37 -25.50
C VAL A 327 27.47 21.60 -25.77
N ILE A 328 27.77 22.40 -26.80
CA ILE A 328 26.89 23.50 -27.22
C ILE A 328 25.52 22.99 -27.63
N TYR A 329 25.46 21.89 -28.38
CA TYR A 329 24.21 21.36 -28.91
C TYR A 329 23.26 20.90 -27.79
N VAL A 330 23.78 20.17 -26.79
CA VAL A 330 23.02 19.84 -25.57
C VAL A 330 22.56 21.12 -24.85
N GLY A 331 23.41 22.14 -24.82
CA GLY A 331 23.11 23.43 -24.20
C GLY A 331 21.96 24.16 -24.87
N LYS A 332 21.87 24.07 -26.20
CA LYS A 332 20.74 24.59 -26.99
C LYS A 332 19.46 23.80 -26.72
N LEU A 333 19.56 22.48 -26.57
CA LEU A 333 18.42 21.60 -26.24
C LEU A 333 17.96 21.70 -24.77
N SER A 334 18.79 22.24 -23.88
CA SER A 334 18.59 22.19 -22.42
C SER A 334 17.19 22.57 -21.93
N TYR A 335 16.51 23.53 -22.57
CA TYR A 335 15.15 23.92 -22.20
C TYR A 335 14.14 22.79 -22.45
N ALA A 336 14.11 22.25 -23.67
CA ALA A 336 13.21 21.15 -24.02
C ALA A 336 13.56 19.87 -23.24
N LEU A 337 14.85 19.59 -23.04
CA LEU A 337 15.33 18.48 -22.22
C LEU A 337 14.83 18.58 -20.78
N TYR A 338 14.94 19.78 -20.19
CA TYR A 338 14.47 20.06 -18.84
C TYR A 338 12.95 19.87 -18.72
N LEU A 339 12.16 20.17 -19.75
CA LEU A 339 10.72 19.95 -19.70
C LEU A 339 10.32 18.48 -19.87
N TRP A 340 10.93 17.76 -20.81
CA TRP A 340 10.54 16.38 -21.11
C TRP A 340 11.03 15.36 -20.09
N HIS A 341 12.22 15.55 -19.50
CA HIS A 341 12.84 14.50 -18.68
C HIS A 341 12.02 14.14 -17.44
N TRP A 342 11.49 15.14 -16.73
CA TRP A 342 10.86 14.93 -15.44
C TRP A 342 9.52 14.19 -15.53
N PRO A 343 8.53 14.63 -16.34
CA PRO A 343 7.28 13.89 -16.49
C PRO A 343 7.51 12.43 -16.93
N LEU A 344 8.43 12.20 -17.87
CA LEU A 344 8.73 10.85 -18.36
C LEU A 344 9.33 9.96 -17.26
N LEU A 345 10.30 10.47 -16.50
CA LEU A 345 10.88 9.74 -15.35
C LEU A 345 9.83 9.46 -14.28
N VAL A 346 8.98 10.44 -13.96
CA VAL A 346 7.93 10.30 -12.94
C VAL A 346 6.88 9.28 -13.38
N PHE A 347 6.35 9.35 -14.61
CA PHE A 347 5.39 8.35 -15.08
C PHE A 347 5.97 6.95 -15.17
N ALA A 348 7.24 6.81 -15.58
CA ALA A 348 7.90 5.51 -15.57
C ALA A 348 8.05 4.95 -14.15
N LYS A 349 8.40 5.80 -13.17
CA LYS A 349 8.48 5.42 -11.75
C LYS A 349 7.11 5.09 -11.18
N LEU A 350 6.07 5.89 -11.46
CA LEU A 350 4.71 5.65 -10.96
C LEU A 350 4.09 4.38 -11.56
N ARG A 351 4.35 4.10 -12.84
CA ARG A 351 3.82 2.92 -13.51
C ARG A 351 4.58 1.64 -13.14
N TYR A 352 5.88 1.77 -12.85
CA TYR A 352 6.76 0.67 -12.46
C TYR A 352 7.58 1.08 -11.22
N PRO A 353 6.97 1.11 -10.02
CA PRO A 353 7.63 1.58 -8.80
C PRO A 353 8.82 0.70 -8.42
N ASN A 354 8.66 -0.61 -8.53
CA ASN A 354 9.72 -1.58 -8.29
C ASN A 354 10.77 -1.56 -9.41
N ALA A 355 11.96 -1.06 -9.09
CA ALA A 355 13.05 -0.92 -10.05
C ALA A 355 13.55 -2.29 -10.58
N ALA A 356 13.42 -3.37 -9.82
CA ALA A 356 13.87 -4.70 -10.21
C ALA A 356 12.99 -5.32 -11.31
N HIS A 357 11.70 -4.97 -11.34
CA HIS A 357 10.75 -5.44 -12.35
C HIS A 357 10.46 -4.42 -13.45
N ARG A 358 11.04 -3.22 -13.38
CA ARG A 358 10.83 -2.18 -14.39
C ARG A 358 11.36 -2.62 -15.76
N PRO A 359 10.51 -2.63 -16.82
CA PRO A 359 10.96 -2.98 -18.16
C PRO A 359 12.10 -2.09 -18.64
N ALA A 360 13.04 -2.64 -19.40
CA ALA A 360 14.21 -1.89 -19.89
C ALA A 360 13.82 -0.62 -20.68
N ILE A 361 12.72 -0.67 -21.45
CA ILE A 361 12.19 0.48 -22.20
C ILE A 361 11.67 1.61 -21.30
N MET A 362 11.32 1.29 -20.05
CA MET A 362 10.88 2.24 -19.02
C MET A 362 12.00 2.57 -18.03
N SER A 363 13.22 2.10 -18.25
CA SER A 363 14.36 2.43 -17.39
C SER A 363 14.65 3.94 -17.39
N PRO A 364 15.26 4.50 -16.34
CA PRO A 364 15.60 5.93 -16.30
C PRO A 364 16.44 6.37 -17.50
N LEU A 365 17.41 5.54 -17.94
CA LEU A 365 18.21 5.82 -19.12
C LEU A 365 17.37 5.85 -20.41
N ALA A 366 16.43 4.92 -20.59
CA ALA A 366 15.52 4.92 -21.73
C ALA A 366 14.61 6.16 -21.73
N MET A 367 14.14 6.59 -20.56
CA MET A 367 13.35 7.83 -20.42
C MET A 367 14.17 9.09 -20.70
N LEU A 368 15.45 9.13 -20.30
CA LEU A 368 16.36 10.21 -20.69
C LEU A 368 16.63 10.23 -22.19
N ALA A 369 16.79 9.07 -22.83
CA ALA A 369 16.96 8.96 -24.28
C ALA A 369 15.70 9.41 -25.03
N LEU A 370 14.51 9.01 -24.56
CA LEU A 370 13.23 9.45 -25.09
C LEU A 370 13.05 10.96 -24.91
N SER A 371 13.41 11.50 -23.74
CA SER A 371 13.41 12.95 -23.49
C SER A 371 14.31 13.69 -24.48
N ALA A 372 15.51 13.19 -24.77
CA ALA A 372 16.41 13.78 -25.76
C ALA A 372 15.82 13.73 -27.18
N LEU A 373 15.22 12.61 -27.58
CA LEU A 373 14.54 12.47 -28.86
C LEU A 373 13.39 13.48 -28.99
N LEU A 374 12.48 13.53 -28.02
CA LEU A 374 11.36 14.44 -28.01
C LEU A 374 11.81 15.90 -27.95
N SER A 375 12.90 16.19 -27.23
CA SER A 375 13.50 17.53 -27.19
C SER A 375 14.01 17.97 -28.55
N CYS A 376 14.66 17.08 -29.29
CA CYS A 376 15.09 17.34 -30.66
C CYS A 376 13.90 17.62 -31.58
N ILE A 377 12.84 16.80 -31.49
CA ILE A 377 11.62 16.96 -32.29
C ILE A 377 10.92 18.29 -31.95
N SER A 378 10.69 18.58 -30.67
CA SER A 378 10.05 19.81 -30.22
C SER A 378 10.84 21.04 -30.65
N LEU A 379 12.16 21.06 -30.45
CA LEU A 379 12.99 22.23 -30.78
C LEU A 379 13.01 22.50 -32.29
N HIS A 380 13.36 21.49 -33.09
CA HIS A 380 13.59 21.69 -34.53
C HIS A 380 12.29 21.69 -35.33
N GLY A 381 11.33 20.84 -34.96
CA GLY A 381 10.06 20.68 -35.68
C GLY A 381 9.01 21.73 -35.31
N ILE A 382 8.98 22.19 -34.06
CA ILE A 382 7.87 23.00 -33.55
C ILE A 382 8.33 24.37 -33.06
N GLU A 383 9.20 24.42 -32.05
CA GLU A 383 9.65 25.67 -31.42
C GLU A 383 10.27 26.61 -32.45
N ASN A 384 11.25 26.14 -33.23
CA ASN A 384 11.91 26.98 -34.23
C ASN A 384 10.95 27.46 -35.33
N ALA A 385 10.02 26.61 -35.77
CA ALA A 385 9.01 26.99 -36.76
C ALA A 385 8.09 28.11 -36.22
N VAL A 386 7.63 27.98 -34.98
CA VAL A 386 6.77 28.97 -34.33
C VAL A 386 7.55 30.25 -34.00
N ARG A 387 8.79 30.12 -33.54
CA ARG A 387 9.68 31.23 -33.18
C ARG A 387 10.02 32.11 -34.37
N HIS A 388 10.26 31.51 -35.53
CA HIS A 388 10.63 32.23 -36.76
C HIS A 388 9.43 32.63 -37.62
N SER A 389 8.22 32.16 -37.29
CA SER A 389 6.99 32.53 -37.99
C SER A 389 6.68 34.01 -37.84
N LYS A 390 6.44 34.69 -38.96
CA LYS A 390 6.03 36.11 -39.00
C LYS A 390 4.54 36.32 -38.79
N SER A 391 3.76 35.25 -38.62
CA SER A 391 2.31 35.36 -38.44
C SER A 391 1.94 36.10 -37.15
N LYS A 392 0.97 37.01 -37.25
CA LYS A 392 0.39 37.76 -36.13
C LYS A 392 -0.48 36.88 -35.21
N PHE A 393 -0.93 35.72 -35.71
CA PHE A 393 -1.81 34.80 -34.99
C PHE A 393 -1.05 33.85 -34.04
N VAL A 394 0.28 33.77 -34.16
CA VAL A 394 1.10 32.88 -33.32
C VAL A 394 0.92 33.16 -31.82
N ILE A 395 1.06 34.42 -31.42
CA ILE A 395 0.98 34.80 -30.00
C ILE A 395 -0.44 34.58 -29.45
N PRO A 396 -1.51 35.09 -30.10
CA PRO A 396 -2.88 34.77 -29.68
C PRO A 396 -3.17 33.28 -29.60
N GLY A 397 -2.69 32.48 -30.56
CA GLY A 397 -2.86 31.03 -30.56
C GLY A 397 -2.17 30.33 -29.38
N LEU A 398 -0.92 30.72 -29.07
CA LEU A 398 -0.19 30.20 -27.91
C LEU A 398 -0.84 30.62 -26.59
N LEU A 399 -1.32 31.86 -26.49
CA LEU A 399 -2.06 32.33 -25.30
C LEU A 399 -3.39 31.59 -25.13
N ALA A 400 -4.13 31.38 -26.22
CA ALA A 400 -5.36 30.60 -26.21
C ALA A 400 -5.08 29.16 -25.78
N GLY A 401 -4.01 28.53 -26.27
CA GLY A 401 -3.59 27.20 -25.84
C GLY A 401 -3.29 27.11 -24.34
N MET A 402 -2.58 28.11 -23.79
CA MET A 402 -2.31 28.16 -22.34
C MET A 402 -3.60 28.35 -21.53
N LEU A 403 -4.50 29.21 -22.00
CA LEU A 403 -5.79 29.45 -21.38
C LEU A 403 -6.67 28.19 -21.40
N SER A 404 -6.68 27.44 -22.51
CA SER A 404 -7.35 26.14 -22.61
C SER A 404 -6.78 25.14 -21.60
N CYS A 405 -5.45 25.06 -21.46
CA CYS A 405 -4.82 24.21 -20.44
C CYS A 405 -5.26 24.61 -19.02
N THR A 406 -5.34 25.91 -18.72
CA THR A 406 -5.84 26.41 -17.42
C THR A 406 -7.28 25.97 -17.15
N PHE A 407 -8.18 26.08 -18.13
CA PHE A 407 -9.57 25.65 -17.97
C PHE A 407 -9.70 24.13 -17.80
N LEU A 408 -8.94 23.34 -18.58
CA LEU A 408 -8.92 21.88 -18.45
C LEU A 408 -8.37 21.46 -17.08
N ALA A 409 -7.33 22.12 -16.60
CA ALA A 409 -6.80 21.88 -15.26
C ALA A 409 -7.85 22.17 -14.18
N ALA A 410 -8.52 23.32 -14.26
CA ALA A 410 -9.58 23.69 -13.31
C ALA A 410 -10.74 22.69 -13.32
N ALA A 411 -11.14 22.19 -14.49
CA ALA A 411 -12.14 21.14 -14.62
C ALA A 411 -11.68 19.83 -13.96
N GLY A 412 -10.44 19.42 -14.19
CA GLY A 412 -9.85 18.22 -13.55
C GLY A 412 -9.70 18.35 -12.03
N ILE A 413 -9.49 19.55 -11.49
CA ILE A 413 -9.46 19.78 -10.04
C ILE A 413 -10.86 19.61 -9.42
N ARG A 414 -11.89 20.08 -10.14
CA ARG A 414 -13.29 20.01 -9.70
C ARG A 414 -13.83 18.59 -9.72
N ASP A 415 -13.50 17.82 -10.75
CA ASP A 415 -13.98 16.45 -10.94
C ASP A 415 -12.88 15.51 -11.44
N PRO A 416 -11.90 15.14 -10.59
CA PRO A 416 -10.79 14.30 -11.01
C PRO A 416 -11.22 12.87 -11.39
N VAL A 417 -12.32 12.37 -10.84
CA VAL A 417 -12.84 11.03 -11.14
C VAL A 417 -13.37 10.97 -12.58
N ALA A 418 -14.01 12.03 -13.09
CA ALA A 418 -14.47 12.10 -14.48
C ALA A 418 -13.34 12.06 -15.53
N PHE A 419 -12.10 12.41 -15.14
CA PHE A 419 -10.95 12.40 -16.04
C PHE A 419 -10.00 11.21 -15.84
N SER A 420 -10.01 10.58 -14.67
CA SER A 420 -9.15 9.44 -14.37
C SER A 420 -9.78 8.13 -14.87
N LEU A 421 -9.33 7.62 -16.02
CA LEU A 421 -9.80 6.35 -16.57
C LEU A 421 -9.53 5.18 -15.62
N THR A 422 -8.37 5.17 -14.95
CA THR A 422 -8.02 4.12 -13.98
C THR A 422 -9.04 4.06 -12.83
N GLN A 423 -9.42 5.20 -12.25
CA GLN A 423 -10.46 5.27 -11.20
C GLN A 423 -11.84 4.86 -11.72
N GLN A 424 -12.20 5.24 -12.95
CA GLN A 424 -13.48 4.86 -13.55
C GLN A 424 -13.59 3.35 -13.72
N ASP A 425 -12.53 2.71 -14.23
CA ASP A 425 -12.45 1.26 -14.38
C ASP A 425 -12.60 0.58 -13.02
N ILE A 426 -11.91 1.06 -11.98
CA ILE A 426 -12.03 0.54 -10.60
C ILE A 426 -13.47 0.65 -10.10
N ASN A 427 -14.10 1.82 -10.24
CA ASN A 427 -15.47 2.04 -9.78
C ASN A 427 -16.46 1.14 -10.52
N HIS A 428 -16.29 0.94 -11.83
CA HIS A 428 -17.11 0.04 -12.63
C HIS A 428 -16.97 -1.42 -12.16
N GLN A 429 -15.76 -1.88 -11.85
CA GLN A 429 -15.54 -3.22 -11.32
C GLN A 429 -16.19 -3.42 -9.94
N LEU A 430 -16.16 -2.41 -9.07
CA LEU A 430 -16.81 -2.47 -7.75
C LEU A 430 -18.35 -2.57 -7.85
N GLN A 431 -18.96 -1.82 -8.77
CA GLN A 431 -20.42 -1.88 -8.98
C GLN A 431 -20.91 -3.24 -9.47
N LEU A 432 -20.07 -3.99 -10.20
CA LEU A 432 -20.40 -5.36 -10.62
C LEU A 432 -20.41 -6.36 -9.45
N VAL A 433 -19.68 -6.08 -8.37
CA VAL A 433 -19.61 -6.92 -7.15
C VAL A 433 -20.75 -6.61 -6.18
N GLU A 434 -21.25 -5.36 -6.15
CA GLU A 434 -22.29 -4.90 -5.20
C GLU A 434 -23.74 -5.08 -5.69
N SER A 435 -23.98 -5.74 -6.83
CA SER A 435 -25.34 -6.02 -7.28
C SER A 435 -26.06 -6.98 -6.30
N PRO A 436 -27.24 -6.61 -5.76
CA PRO A 436 -27.83 -7.26 -4.59
C PRO A 436 -28.41 -8.65 -4.95
N VAL A 437 -27.84 -9.69 -4.36
CA VAL A 437 -28.58 -10.93 -4.10
C VAL A 437 -29.59 -10.60 -3.00
N THR A 438 -30.87 -10.58 -3.35
CA THR A 438 -31.99 -10.32 -2.43
C THR A 438 -31.96 -11.29 -1.24
N ASN A 439 -31.69 -10.74 -0.05
CA ASN A 439 -31.75 -11.40 1.24
C ASN A 439 -33.13 -12.02 1.51
N THR A 440 -33.17 -13.33 1.71
CA THR A 440 -34.14 -13.96 2.61
C THR A 440 -33.35 -14.56 3.77
N THR A 441 -33.42 -13.86 4.90
CA THR A 441 -32.83 -14.22 6.19
C THR A 441 -33.66 -15.31 6.86
N THR A 442 -33.02 -16.42 7.20
CA THR A 442 -33.41 -17.24 8.35
C THR A 442 -32.13 -17.65 9.09
N ASP A 443 -31.92 -17.02 10.23
CA ASP A 443 -30.93 -17.39 11.23
C ASP A 443 -31.25 -18.78 11.83
N ILE A 444 -30.27 -19.68 11.84
CA ILE A 444 -30.25 -20.87 12.70
C ILE A 444 -29.01 -20.77 13.61
N PRO A 445 -29.15 -20.91 14.93
CA PRO A 445 -28.03 -20.81 15.86
C PRO A 445 -27.17 -22.09 15.82
N VAL A 446 -25.90 -21.97 15.46
CA VAL A 446 -24.92 -23.07 15.55
C VAL A 446 -24.22 -23.02 16.93
N THR A 447 -24.42 -24.07 17.72
CA THR A 447 -23.76 -24.31 19.00
C THR A 447 -22.32 -24.82 18.82
N SER A 448 -21.39 -24.16 19.53
CA SER A 448 -20.04 -24.60 19.96
C SER A 448 -19.21 -25.56 19.08
N ARG A 449 -18.17 -25.03 18.43
CA ARG A 449 -17.02 -25.76 17.87
C ARG A 449 -15.91 -26.03 18.92
N PRO A 450 -15.19 -27.17 18.86
CA PRO A 450 -14.05 -27.50 19.72
C PRO A 450 -12.71 -26.87 19.25
N THR A 451 -11.76 -26.74 20.19
CA THR A 451 -10.55 -25.89 20.19
C THR A 451 -9.27 -26.51 19.59
N SER A 452 -9.36 -27.27 18.51
CA SER A 452 -8.16 -27.66 17.74
C SER A 452 -8.47 -27.71 16.24
N SER A 453 -7.73 -26.92 15.46
CA SER A 453 -7.94 -26.80 14.01
C SER A 453 -7.73 -28.15 13.30
N PRO A 454 -8.77 -28.72 12.66
CA PRO A 454 -8.64 -30.00 11.97
C PRO A 454 -7.67 -29.93 10.77
N ALA A 455 -6.98 -31.04 10.48
CA ALA A 455 -6.31 -31.26 9.20
C ALA A 455 -7.38 -31.28 8.09
N VAL A 456 -7.20 -30.50 7.01
CA VAL A 456 -8.19 -30.40 5.93
C VAL A 456 -7.50 -30.64 4.59
N ILE A 457 -8.05 -31.55 3.79
CA ILE A 457 -7.55 -31.97 2.48
C ILE A 457 -7.42 -30.75 1.56
N SER A 458 -8.47 -29.93 1.41
CA SER A 458 -8.43 -28.67 0.64
C SER A 458 -7.39 -27.63 1.10
N ARG A 459 -6.82 -27.73 2.32
CA ARG A 459 -5.75 -26.83 2.77
C ARG A 459 -4.36 -27.25 2.29
N THR A 460 -4.20 -28.50 1.88
CA THR A 460 -2.92 -29.00 1.34
C THR A 460 -2.90 -28.92 -0.19
N VAL A 461 -4.04 -29.15 -0.86
CA VAL A 461 -4.17 -29.08 -2.31
C VAL A 461 -4.07 -27.63 -2.78
N ASN A 462 -2.98 -27.25 -3.45
CA ASN A 462 -2.91 -25.96 -4.12
C ASN A 462 -4.09 -25.84 -5.11
N ALA A 463 -4.83 -24.74 -5.09
CA ALA A 463 -5.75 -24.35 -6.16
C ALA A 463 -5.02 -24.02 -7.50
N THR A 464 -3.77 -24.47 -7.66
CA THR A 464 -3.01 -24.48 -8.91
C THR A 464 -3.02 -25.86 -9.61
N GLY A 465 -3.66 -26.88 -9.02
CA GLY A 465 -3.84 -28.21 -9.60
C GLY A 465 -4.79 -28.23 -10.81
N ASN A 466 -4.52 -27.44 -11.85
CA ASN A 466 -5.24 -27.46 -13.13
C ASN A 466 -4.80 -28.65 -13.99
N GLY A 467 -4.84 -29.86 -13.45
CA GLY A 467 -4.41 -31.06 -14.16
C GLY A 467 -5.29 -32.26 -13.87
N ARG A 468 -5.88 -32.82 -14.92
CA ARG A 468 -6.49 -34.16 -14.90
C ARG A 468 -5.48 -35.16 -14.31
N PRO A 469 -5.87 -36.04 -13.38
CA PRO A 469 -4.96 -37.04 -12.81
C PRO A 469 -4.27 -37.86 -13.88
N THR A 470 -2.97 -38.15 -13.68
CA THR A 470 -2.23 -39.06 -14.58
C THR A 470 -2.70 -40.50 -14.39
N ALA A 471 -2.48 -41.37 -15.38
CA ALA A 471 -2.82 -42.79 -15.27
C ALA A 471 -2.15 -43.46 -14.05
N ASP A 472 -0.93 -43.05 -13.70
CA ASP A 472 -0.21 -43.53 -12.52
C ASP A 472 -0.86 -43.03 -11.22
N ALA A 473 -1.30 -41.76 -11.18
CA ALA A 473 -2.03 -41.21 -10.03
C ALA A 473 -3.39 -41.89 -9.84
N ILE A 474 -4.10 -42.20 -10.93
CA ILE A 474 -5.36 -42.96 -10.90
C ILE A 474 -5.13 -44.37 -10.36
N THR A 475 -4.09 -45.06 -10.87
CA THR A 475 -3.74 -46.42 -10.42
C THR A 475 -3.32 -46.43 -8.95
N ALA A 476 -2.53 -45.43 -8.52
CA ALA A 476 -2.15 -45.25 -7.13
C ALA A 476 -3.35 -44.97 -6.23
N ALA A 477 -4.31 -44.17 -6.70
CA ALA A 477 -5.52 -43.87 -5.95
C ALA A 477 -6.39 -45.12 -5.75
N ILE A 478 -6.70 -45.84 -6.82
CA ILE A 478 -7.53 -47.06 -6.78
C ILE A 478 -6.87 -48.15 -5.92
N GLY A 479 -5.54 -48.23 -5.89
CA GLY A 479 -4.78 -49.18 -5.08
C GLY A 479 -4.69 -48.86 -3.57
N ASP A 480 -5.12 -47.67 -3.14
CA ASP A 480 -4.98 -47.18 -1.75
C ASP A 480 -6.22 -47.51 -0.88
N TRP A 481 -6.57 -48.80 -0.84
CA TRP A 481 -7.65 -49.33 -0.02
C TRP A 481 -7.16 -50.47 0.88
N ASN A 482 -6.78 -50.12 2.12
CA ASN A 482 -6.30 -51.06 3.14
C ASN A 482 -6.89 -50.76 4.53
N PRO A 483 -8.23 -50.67 4.69
CA PRO A 483 -8.85 -50.22 5.94
C PRO A 483 -8.59 -51.15 7.14
N ASN A 484 -8.32 -52.43 6.89
CA ASN A 484 -8.07 -53.44 7.92
C ASN A 484 -6.61 -53.54 8.37
N GLN A 485 -5.70 -52.76 7.77
CA GLN A 485 -4.29 -52.79 8.14
C GLN A 485 -4.13 -52.39 9.62
N GLY A 486 -3.41 -53.20 10.41
CA GLY A 486 -3.17 -52.91 11.83
C GLY A 486 -4.30 -53.27 12.80
N PHE A 487 -5.41 -53.82 12.31
CA PHE A 487 -6.50 -54.32 13.15
C PHE A 487 -6.42 -55.83 13.33
N SER A 488 -6.77 -56.30 14.53
CA SER A 488 -6.89 -57.74 14.81
C SER A 488 -8.29 -58.24 14.49
N VAL A 489 -8.40 -59.49 14.04
CA VAL A 489 -9.70 -60.18 13.92
C VAL A 489 -10.19 -60.48 15.32
N LEU A 490 -11.45 -60.16 15.60
CA LEU A 490 -12.04 -60.45 16.88
C LEU A 490 -12.50 -61.93 16.93
N PRO A 491 -12.11 -62.75 17.93
CA PRO A 491 -12.50 -64.15 17.99
C PRO A 491 -14.01 -64.32 18.17
N ALA A 492 -14.63 -65.21 17.38
CA ALA A 492 -16.07 -65.49 17.40
C ALA A 492 -16.62 -66.10 18.72
N THR A 493 -15.77 -66.28 19.73
CA THR A 493 -16.12 -66.83 21.06
C THR A 493 -16.32 -65.75 22.13
N ASP A 494 -16.11 -64.48 21.82
CA ASP A 494 -16.27 -63.38 22.77
C ASP A 494 -17.75 -62.93 22.84
N HIS A 495 -18.33 -62.93 24.05
CA HIS A 495 -19.78 -62.85 24.30
C HIS A 495 -20.43 -61.49 23.96
N LEU A 496 -19.69 -60.57 23.36
CA LEU A 496 -20.13 -59.24 22.98
C LEU A 496 -20.22 -59.04 21.45
N TYR A 497 -19.74 -59.99 20.63
CA TYR A 497 -19.37 -59.70 19.24
C TYR A 497 -19.48 -60.92 18.29
N GLY A 498 -20.38 -60.86 17.31
CA GLY A 498 -20.86 -62.04 16.58
C GLY A 498 -20.45 -62.22 15.11
N HIS A 499 -19.51 -61.46 14.53
CA HIS A 499 -19.13 -61.65 13.12
C HIS A 499 -17.63 -61.90 12.90
N ALA A 500 -17.28 -62.83 12.00
CA ALA A 500 -15.90 -63.16 11.64
C ALA A 500 -15.14 -61.96 11.01
N ASP A 501 -15.88 -60.97 10.53
CA ASP A 501 -15.37 -59.75 9.93
C ASP A 501 -15.25 -58.57 10.90
N ASP A 502 -15.63 -58.76 12.18
CA ASP A 502 -15.40 -57.76 13.22
C ASP A 502 -13.90 -57.54 13.43
N ARG A 503 -13.52 -56.28 13.68
CA ARG A 503 -12.12 -55.84 13.82
C ARG A 503 -11.94 -55.05 15.09
N ILE A 504 -10.82 -55.27 15.76
CA ILE A 504 -10.46 -54.58 17.02
C ILE A 504 -9.12 -53.88 16.92
N LEU A 505 -9.05 -52.69 17.50
CA LEU A 505 -7.83 -51.91 17.71
C LEU A 505 -7.66 -51.68 19.22
N ASN A 506 -6.43 -51.87 19.70
CA ASN A 506 -6.04 -51.65 21.09
C ASN A 506 -6.89 -52.45 22.11
N PRO A 507 -6.91 -53.80 22.04
CA PRO A 507 -7.64 -54.65 22.99
C PRO A 507 -7.07 -54.55 24.42
N GLY A 508 -7.91 -54.83 25.43
CA GLY A 508 -7.54 -54.85 26.85
C GLY A 508 -7.92 -53.61 27.64
N ARG A 509 -8.72 -52.69 27.07
CA ARG A 509 -9.26 -51.50 27.74
C ARG A 509 -10.78 -51.40 27.67
N GLU A 510 -11.47 -52.47 27.30
CA GLU A 510 -12.91 -52.55 27.07
C GLU A 510 -13.72 -52.07 28.29
N GLU A 511 -13.29 -52.41 29.50
CA GLU A 511 -13.97 -51.96 30.73
C GLU A 511 -13.74 -50.48 31.04
N SER A 512 -12.60 -49.92 30.61
CA SER A 512 -12.20 -48.55 30.98
C SER A 512 -12.56 -47.52 29.92
N ALA A 513 -12.44 -47.85 28.63
CA ALA A 513 -12.64 -46.92 27.52
C ALA A 513 -12.94 -47.72 26.24
N LEU A 514 -14.22 -48.00 26.01
CA LEU A 514 -14.71 -48.74 24.84
C LEU A 514 -15.43 -47.80 23.86
N LEU A 515 -14.98 -47.80 22.61
CA LEU A 515 -15.65 -47.16 21.47
C LEU A 515 -16.12 -48.24 20.50
N VAL A 516 -17.41 -48.24 20.16
CA VAL A 516 -17.97 -49.14 19.14
C VAL A 516 -18.30 -48.34 17.88
N VAL A 517 -17.87 -48.83 16.71
CA VAL A 517 -18.15 -48.23 15.40
C VAL A 517 -19.07 -49.14 14.60
N LEU A 518 -20.17 -48.58 14.10
CA LEU A 518 -21.20 -49.24 13.31
C LEU A 518 -21.34 -48.61 11.93
N GLY A 519 -21.74 -49.41 10.95
CA GLY A 519 -22.12 -48.89 9.64
C GLY A 519 -21.80 -49.83 8.49
N ASP A 520 -21.64 -49.26 7.30
CA ASP A 520 -21.27 -49.98 6.08
C ASP A 520 -19.81 -49.69 5.67
N SER A 521 -19.51 -49.73 4.37
CA SER A 521 -18.20 -49.33 3.83
C SER A 521 -17.77 -47.92 4.25
N HIS A 522 -18.70 -47.02 4.58
CA HIS A 522 -18.40 -45.67 5.07
C HIS A 522 -17.96 -45.65 6.53
N ALA A 523 -18.25 -46.70 7.32
CA ALA A 523 -17.60 -46.92 8.62
C ALA A 523 -16.19 -47.52 8.43
N GLU A 524 -16.01 -48.42 7.45
CA GLU A 524 -14.73 -49.03 7.13
C GLU A 524 -13.67 -48.00 6.71
N MET A 525 -14.04 -47.00 5.90
CA MET A 525 -13.11 -45.95 5.45
C MET A 525 -12.58 -45.07 6.59
N LEU A 526 -13.17 -45.12 7.79
CA LEU A 526 -12.73 -44.34 8.95
C LEU A 526 -11.61 -45.04 9.75
N LYS A 527 -11.45 -46.37 9.61
CA LYS A 527 -10.46 -47.19 10.34
C LYS A 527 -9.03 -46.63 10.29
N PRO A 528 -8.51 -46.16 9.14
CA PRO A 528 -7.14 -45.64 9.06
C PRO A 528 -6.87 -44.44 9.97
N ARG A 529 -7.89 -43.60 10.26
CA ARG A 529 -7.73 -42.48 11.21
C ARG A 529 -7.48 -42.96 12.64
N PHE A 530 -8.23 -43.97 13.08
CA PHE A 530 -8.08 -44.53 14.42
C PHE A 530 -6.73 -45.24 14.59
N LEU A 531 -6.29 -45.98 13.57
CA LEU A 531 -4.95 -46.57 13.57
C LEU A 531 -3.86 -45.49 13.66
N HIS A 532 -3.99 -44.42 12.86
CA HIS A 532 -3.04 -43.31 12.88
C HIS A 532 -2.97 -42.68 14.27
N LEU A 533 -4.11 -42.35 14.87
CA LEU A 533 -4.15 -41.77 16.22
C LEU A 533 -3.57 -42.70 17.28
N PHE A 534 -3.83 -44.00 17.20
CA PHE A 534 -3.27 -44.99 18.11
C PHE A 534 -1.75 -45.07 18.00
N GLN A 535 -1.21 -45.02 16.78
CA GLN A 535 0.23 -45.07 16.53
C GLN A 535 0.95 -43.74 16.81
N SER A 536 0.24 -42.61 16.74
CA SER A 536 0.83 -41.28 16.82
C SER A 536 0.74 -40.62 18.20
N THR A 537 0.17 -41.29 19.21
CA THR A 537 -0.08 -40.71 20.53
C THR A 537 0.64 -41.45 21.65
N ASP A 538 1.31 -40.70 22.54
CA ASP A 538 1.85 -41.23 23.80
C ASP A 538 0.78 -41.27 24.92
N LYS A 539 -0.48 -40.91 24.61
CA LYS A 539 -1.60 -40.82 25.56
C LYS A 539 -2.43 -42.10 25.59
N PRO A 540 -3.21 -42.34 26.67
CA PRO A 540 -4.12 -43.49 26.72
C PRO A 540 -5.12 -43.44 25.55
N PHE A 541 -5.23 -44.52 24.78
CA PHE A 541 -6.16 -44.67 23.65
C PHE A 541 -7.27 -45.67 24.02
N PRO A 542 -8.53 -45.51 23.56
CA PRO A 542 -9.61 -46.47 23.86
C PRO A 542 -9.42 -47.80 23.12
N THR A 543 -10.10 -48.84 23.58
CA THR A 543 -10.37 -50.01 22.73
C THR A 543 -11.43 -49.62 21.70
N VAL A 544 -11.14 -49.85 20.42
CA VAL A 544 -12.07 -49.52 19.32
C VAL A 544 -12.49 -50.80 18.61
N VAL A 545 -13.79 -51.09 18.63
CA VAL A 545 -14.38 -52.25 17.97
C VAL A 545 -15.16 -51.77 16.75
N PHE A 546 -14.76 -52.22 15.56
CA PHE A 546 -15.50 -52.04 14.32
C PHE A 546 -16.32 -53.28 14.04
N LYS A 547 -17.63 -53.11 13.98
CA LYS A 547 -18.57 -54.15 13.60
C LYS A 547 -18.58 -54.31 12.08
N ALA A 548 -18.65 -55.55 11.62
CA ALA A 548 -18.72 -55.88 10.20
C ALA A 548 -19.87 -55.12 9.52
N PRO A 549 -19.76 -54.79 8.22
CA PRO A 549 -20.82 -54.12 7.48
C PRO A 549 -22.12 -54.94 7.47
N THR A 550 -23.07 -54.61 8.34
CA THR A 550 -24.38 -55.27 8.42
C THR A 550 -25.52 -54.38 7.93
N ALA A 551 -25.24 -53.13 7.53
CA ALA A 551 -26.27 -52.18 7.18
C ALA A 551 -27.01 -52.60 5.90
N ALA A 552 -28.18 -53.20 6.10
CA ALA A 552 -29.18 -53.43 5.09
C ALA A 552 -30.45 -52.73 5.56
N CYS A 553 -30.81 -51.61 4.94
CA CYS A 553 -32.05 -50.93 5.26
C CYS A 553 -33.25 -51.94 5.26
N PRO A 554 -34.29 -51.76 6.10
CA PRO A 554 -34.40 -50.79 7.19
C PRO A 554 -33.67 -51.25 8.47
N THR A 555 -33.02 -52.42 8.46
CA THR A 555 -32.25 -53.00 9.57
C THR A 555 -30.77 -52.63 9.45
N TRP A 556 -30.43 -51.42 9.88
CA TRP A 556 -29.06 -50.87 9.85
C TRP A 556 -28.03 -51.73 10.60
N TRP A 557 -28.49 -52.56 11.53
CA TRP A 557 -27.72 -53.50 12.33
C TRP A 557 -28.62 -54.68 12.73
N SER A 558 -28.02 -55.81 13.10
CA SER A 558 -28.80 -56.90 13.66
C SER A 558 -29.38 -56.50 15.02
N PRO A 559 -30.59 -56.98 15.41
CA PRO A 559 -31.12 -56.76 16.75
C PRO A 559 -30.18 -57.27 17.85
N GLU A 560 -29.39 -58.30 17.54
CA GLU A 560 -28.37 -58.87 18.43
C GLU A 560 -27.22 -57.88 18.66
N ASP A 561 -26.75 -57.18 17.63
CA ASP A 561 -25.71 -56.15 17.77
C ASP A 561 -26.18 -54.97 18.62
N LEU A 562 -27.41 -54.49 18.38
CA LEU A 562 -27.96 -53.38 19.18
C LEU A 562 -28.13 -53.77 20.65
N ALA A 563 -28.65 -54.98 20.91
CA ALA A 563 -28.78 -55.52 22.26
C ALA A 563 -27.42 -55.74 22.94
N ALA A 564 -26.43 -56.23 22.19
CA ALA A 564 -25.07 -56.41 22.68
C ALA A 564 -24.45 -55.07 23.07
N ILE A 565 -24.62 -54.01 22.27
CA ILE A 565 -24.09 -52.67 22.57
C ILE A 565 -24.78 -52.05 23.77
N GLN A 566 -26.10 -52.21 23.89
CA GLN A 566 -26.86 -51.75 25.07
C GLN A 566 -26.43 -52.47 26.35
N THR A 567 -26.05 -53.75 26.24
CA THR A 567 -25.51 -54.55 27.33
C THR A 567 -24.08 -54.14 27.68
N ALA A 568 -23.24 -53.92 26.66
CA ALA A 568 -21.85 -53.52 26.77
C ALA A 568 -21.66 -52.13 27.39
N ARG A 569 -22.61 -51.22 27.12
CA ARG A 569 -22.55 -49.79 27.49
C ARG A 569 -21.19 -49.15 27.15
N PRO A 570 -20.83 -49.05 25.86
CA PRO A 570 -19.59 -48.40 25.46
C PRO A 570 -19.58 -46.92 25.88
N HIS A 571 -18.38 -46.36 25.99
CA HIS A 571 -18.16 -44.98 26.42
C HIS A 571 -18.47 -43.97 25.31
N ALA A 572 -18.50 -44.44 24.04
CA ALA A 572 -19.06 -43.74 22.89
C ALA A 572 -19.41 -44.73 21.78
N VAL A 573 -20.33 -44.35 20.88
CA VAL A 573 -20.66 -45.07 19.64
C VAL A 573 -20.48 -44.13 18.45
N LEU A 574 -19.88 -44.61 17.36
CA LEU A 574 -19.77 -43.90 16.09
C LEU A 574 -20.52 -44.66 14.99
N ILE A 575 -21.34 -43.96 14.21
CA ILE A 575 -22.11 -44.53 13.10
C ILE A 575 -21.67 -43.86 11.79
N GLY A 576 -21.26 -44.66 10.80
CA GLY A 576 -20.86 -44.22 9.46
C GLY A 576 -21.62 -44.93 8.36
N LEU A 577 -22.48 -44.21 7.62
CA LEU A 577 -23.39 -44.79 6.61
C LEU A 577 -23.30 -44.07 5.26
N HIS A 578 -23.48 -44.82 4.17
CA HIS A 578 -23.62 -44.26 2.83
C HIS A 578 -25.05 -43.74 2.59
N TRP A 579 -25.36 -42.54 3.08
CA TRP A 579 -26.72 -42.00 3.04
C TRP A 579 -27.34 -41.91 1.64
N LEU A 580 -26.60 -41.45 0.61
CA LEU A 580 -27.14 -41.31 -0.75
C LEU A 580 -27.42 -42.66 -1.43
N ARG A 581 -26.84 -43.77 -0.94
CA ARG A 581 -27.14 -45.11 -1.43
C ARG A 581 -28.54 -45.57 -1.02
N TYR A 582 -28.94 -45.32 0.22
CA TYR A 582 -30.18 -45.86 0.78
C TYR A 582 -31.38 -44.91 0.62
N PHE A 583 -31.15 -43.65 0.25
CA PHE A 583 -32.19 -42.64 0.08
C PHE A 583 -32.30 -42.17 -1.38
N ARG A 584 -33.36 -42.57 -2.06
CA ARG A 584 -33.77 -42.10 -3.40
C ARG A 584 -35.16 -41.48 -3.36
N PRO A 585 -35.32 -40.28 -2.77
CA PRO A 585 -36.62 -39.63 -2.67
C PRO A 585 -37.10 -39.16 -4.06
N GLY A 586 -38.33 -39.50 -4.45
CA GLY A 586 -38.87 -39.07 -5.75
C GLY A 586 -40.11 -39.81 -6.26
N GLY A 587 -40.53 -40.90 -5.58
CA GLY A 587 -41.66 -41.72 -6.03
C GLY A 587 -43.00 -40.99 -5.92
N HIS A 588 -43.82 -41.07 -6.98
CA HIS A 588 -45.13 -40.41 -7.09
C HIS A 588 -46.25 -41.04 -6.22
N ASN A 589 -46.03 -41.30 -4.93
CA ASN A 589 -47.03 -41.95 -4.05
C ASN A 589 -47.21 -41.19 -2.71
N GLU A 590 -48.40 -41.31 -2.10
CA GLU A 590 -48.79 -40.63 -0.85
C GLU A 590 -47.97 -41.10 0.37
N ALA A 591 -47.99 -40.32 1.47
CA ALA A 591 -47.23 -40.58 2.70
C ALA A 591 -47.58 -41.90 3.42
N THR A 592 -48.67 -42.56 3.02
CA THR A 592 -49.16 -43.83 3.60
C THR A 592 -48.70 -45.07 2.83
N ASP A 593 -48.06 -44.90 1.67
CA ASP A 593 -47.60 -46.02 0.85
C ASP A 593 -46.22 -46.50 1.35
N ILE A 594 -46.19 -47.57 2.14
CA ILE A 594 -44.98 -48.17 2.72
C ILE A 594 -44.81 -49.60 2.19
N HIS A 595 -43.72 -49.86 1.50
CA HIS A 595 -43.33 -51.18 1.00
C HIS A 595 -42.63 -51.99 2.12
N ASN A 596 -42.78 -53.32 2.08
CA ASN A 596 -42.13 -54.23 3.04
C ASN A 596 -41.33 -55.32 2.31
N PRO A 597 -39.98 -55.26 2.28
CA PRO A 597 -39.16 -54.18 2.85
C PRO A 597 -39.28 -52.88 2.01
N PRO A 598 -38.92 -51.72 2.58
CA PRO A 598 -38.85 -50.46 1.86
C PRO A 598 -37.99 -50.58 0.59
N ARG A 599 -38.33 -49.83 -0.46
CA ARG A 599 -37.56 -49.85 -1.72
C ARG A 599 -36.12 -49.37 -1.50
N CYS A 600 -35.19 -49.84 -2.33
CA CYS A 600 -33.76 -49.53 -2.30
C CYS A 600 -33.00 -50.06 -1.07
N CYS A 601 -33.56 -51.09 -0.44
CA CYS A 601 -33.02 -51.68 0.77
C CYS A 601 -32.61 -53.16 0.59
N ASP A 602 -32.29 -53.57 -0.65
CA ASP A 602 -31.77 -54.91 -0.97
C ASP A 602 -30.25 -55.00 -0.74
N ALA A 603 -29.75 -56.19 -0.40
CA ALA A 603 -28.37 -56.46 0.00
C ALA A 603 -27.34 -56.38 -1.15
N SER A 604 -27.76 -56.08 -2.38
CA SER A 604 -26.88 -56.01 -3.57
C SER A 604 -27.03 -54.70 -4.35
N TYR A 605 -25.90 -54.16 -4.87
CA TYR A 605 -25.89 -52.96 -5.73
C TYR A 605 -26.51 -53.32 -7.07
N ASN A 606 -27.81 -53.08 -7.22
CA ASN A 606 -28.46 -53.03 -8.52
C ASN A 606 -29.04 -51.62 -8.68
N ASP A 607 -28.41 -50.81 -9.54
CA ASP A 607 -28.77 -49.41 -9.79
C ASP A 607 -30.18 -49.23 -10.40
N THR A 608 -30.86 -50.35 -10.68
CA THR A 608 -32.25 -50.38 -11.15
C THR A 608 -33.29 -50.08 -10.06
N CYS A 609 -32.90 -49.60 -8.88
CA CYS A 609 -33.87 -49.26 -7.84
C CYS A 609 -34.68 -48.01 -8.23
N ALA A 610 -36.00 -48.16 -8.33
CA ALA A 610 -36.95 -47.06 -8.54
C ALA A 610 -37.07 -46.17 -7.30
N ASP A 611 -37.45 -44.91 -7.49
CA ASP A 611 -37.59 -43.93 -6.41
C ASP A 611 -38.51 -44.42 -5.28
N GLN A 612 -38.14 -44.08 -4.05
CA GLN A 612 -38.87 -44.38 -2.83
C GLN A 612 -40.07 -43.44 -2.66
N SER A 613 -41.17 -43.95 -2.11
CA SER A 613 -42.30 -43.12 -1.67
C SER A 613 -41.92 -42.30 -0.43
N VAL A 614 -42.72 -41.27 -0.12
CA VAL A 614 -42.55 -40.50 1.13
C VAL A 614 -42.74 -41.39 2.37
N GLY A 615 -43.62 -42.40 2.29
CA GLY A 615 -43.82 -43.39 3.35
C GLY A 615 -42.59 -44.28 3.56
N ASP A 616 -41.97 -44.78 2.49
CA ASP A 616 -40.75 -45.60 2.55
C ASP A 616 -39.60 -44.83 3.21
N VAL A 617 -39.34 -43.59 2.77
CA VAL A 617 -38.29 -42.74 3.35
C VAL A 617 -38.56 -42.45 4.83
N GLY A 618 -39.83 -42.22 5.19
CA GLY A 618 -40.27 -42.00 6.57
C GLY A 618 -40.02 -43.20 7.49
N GLU A 619 -40.36 -44.41 7.05
CA GLU A 619 -40.17 -45.65 7.82
C GLU A 619 -38.68 -45.93 8.09
N ILE A 620 -37.83 -45.76 7.07
CA ILE A 620 -36.39 -45.99 7.15
C ILE A 620 -35.75 -45.05 8.19
N LEU A 621 -36.09 -43.75 8.15
CA LEU A 621 -35.57 -42.75 9.07
C LEU A 621 -36.15 -42.89 10.47
N ALA A 622 -37.44 -43.24 10.60
CA ALA A 622 -38.06 -43.48 11.89
C ALA A 622 -37.40 -44.66 12.61
N ARG A 623 -37.05 -45.72 11.87
CA ARG A 623 -36.35 -46.88 12.45
C ARG A 623 -34.92 -46.54 12.88
N PHE A 624 -34.17 -45.84 12.02
CA PHE A 624 -32.84 -45.32 12.38
C PHE A 624 -32.90 -44.45 13.64
N GLN A 625 -33.82 -43.48 13.67
CA GLN A 625 -33.98 -42.55 14.78
C GLN A 625 -34.34 -43.30 16.07
N THR A 626 -35.21 -44.32 16.01
CA THR A 626 -35.63 -45.11 17.17
C THR A 626 -34.44 -45.87 17.78
N ASP A 627 -33.67 -46.55 16.95
CA ASP A 627 -32.56 -47.37 17.42
C ASP A 627 -31.41 -46.50 17.97
N VAL A 628 -31.12 -45.35 17.34
CA VAL A 628 -30.13 -44.38 17.86
C VAL A 628 -30.62 -43.73 19.15
N ALA A 629 -31.90 -43.36 19.24
CA ALA A 629 -32.50 -42.81 20.45
C ALA A 629 -32.48 -43.81 21.62
N ALA A 630 -32.55 -45.11 21.34
CA ALA A 630 -32.41 -46.13 22.37
C ALA A 630 -31.00 -46.16 22.96
N LEU A 631 -29.96 -45.91 22.15
CA LEU A 631 -28.57 -45.81 22.62
C LEU A 631 -28.32 -44.51 23.41
N THR A 632 -28.74 -43.37 22.88
CA THR A 632 -28.57 -42.08 23.57
C THR A 632 -29.40 -42.02 24.85
N GLY A 633 -30.60 -42.60 24.86
CA GLY A 633 -31.46 -42.75 26.03
C GLY A 633 -30.87 -43.66 27.12
N ALA A 634 -29.98 -44.58 26.76
CA ALA A 634 -29.19 -45.38 27.71
C ALA A 634 -27.99 -44.61 28.31
N GLY A 635 -27.81 -43.34 27.95
CA GLY A 635 -26.72 -42.47 28.42
C GLY A 635 -25.42 -42.62 27.64
N ILE A 636 -25.44 -43.31 26.49
CA ILE A 636 -24.26 -43.53 25.64
C ILE A 636 -24.11 -42.33 24.69
N PRO A 637 -22.96 -41.64 24.65
CA PRO A 637 -22.67 -40.64 23.63
C PRO A 637 -22.64 -41.28 22.23
N VAL A 638 -23.53 -40.85 21.32
CA VAL A 638 -23.57 -41.35 19.94
C VAL A 638 -23.17 -40.26 18.96
N TYR A 639 -22.28 -40.60 18.04
CA TYR A 639 -21.78 -39.76 16.96
C TYR A 639 -22.19 -40.37 15.61
N VAL A 640 -22.66 -39.55 14.67
CA VAL A 640 -23.14 -40.02 13.35
C VAL A 640 -22.55 -39.14 12.26
N THR A 641 -21.91 -39.73 11.24
CA THR A 641 -21.46 -38.97 10.07
C THR A 641 -22.67 -38.52 9.24
N THR A 642 -22.77 -37.23 8.89
CA THR A 642 -23.82 -36.74 7.97
C THR A 642 -23.52 -37.12 6.52
N VAL A 643 -24.37 -36.70 5.58
CA VAL A 643 -24.21 -36.90 4.13
C VAL A 643 -22.87 -36.29 3.68
N ASN A 644 -21.95 -37.15 3.27
CA ASN A 644 -20.62 -36.76 2.81
C ASN A 644 -20.65 -36.33 1.33
N LEU A 645 -19.67 -35.52 0.90
CA LEU A 645 -19.54 -35.19 -0.52
C LEU A 645 -19.03 -36.40 -1.29
N GLU A 646 -19.84 -36.88 -2.23
CA GLU A 646 -19.57 -38.05 -3.07
C GLU A 646 -20.18 -37.85 -4.48
N GLY A 647 -19.83 -38.71 -5.43
CA GLY A 647 -20.33 -38.66 -6.81
C GLY A 647 -19.22 -38.56 -7.86
N GLN A 648 -19.62 -38.45 -9.13
CA GLN A 648 -18.73 -38.61 -10.29
C GLN A 648 -17.48 -37.71 -10.28
N ALA A 649 -17.56 -36.52 -9.66
CA ALA A 649 -16.43 -35.62 -9.52
C ALA A 649 -15.28 -36.19 -8.65
N PHE A 650 -15.57 -37.18 -7.80
CA PHE A 650 -14.60 -37.87 -6.94
C PHE A 650 -14.10 -39.20 -7.51
N ASP A 651 -14.76 -39.74 -8.55
CA ASP A 651 -14.35 -40.98 -9.20
C ASP A 651 -12.97 -40.79 -9.87
N PRO A 652 -11.94 -41.57 -9.48
CA PRO A 652 -10.62 -41.52 -10.10
C PRO A 652 -10.65 -41.69 -11.64
N LEU A 653 -11.63 -42.40 -12.18
CA LEU A 653 -11.78 -42.66 -13.61
C LEU A 653 -12.51 -41.53 -14.36
N ALA A 654 -13.29 -40.69 -13.65
CA ALA A 654 -14.12 -39.66 -14.25
C ALA A 654 -13.75 -38.22 -13.84
N THR A 655 -12.99 -38.04 -12.75
CA THR A 655 -12.62 -36.72 -12.23
C THR A 655 -11.70 -35.94 -13.19
N ASP A 656 -12.01 -34.67 -13.37
CA ASP A 656 -11.18 -33.70 -14.11
C ASP A 656 -10.24 -32.92 -13.19
N GLY A 657 -10.24 -33.22 -11.89
CA GLY A 657 -9.44 -32.55 -10.87
C GLY A 657 -10.03 -31.21 -10.39
N VAL A 658 -11.22 -30.82 -10.88
CA VAL A 658 -11.85 -29.55 -10.50
C VAL A 658 -12.52 -29.67 -9.13
N PRO A 659 -12.21 -28.78 -8.17
CA PRO A 659 -12.84 -28.79 -6.86
C PRO A 659 -14.35 -28.54 -6.92
N LEU A 660 -15.10 -29.19 -6.04
CA LEU A 660 -16.56 -29.15 -6.02
C LEU A 660 -17.09 -28.19 -4.94
N SER A 661 -18.18 -27.46 -5.21
CA SER A 661 -18.81 -26.58 -4.22
C SER A 661 -19.69 -27.38 -3.24
N ARG A 662 -19.40 -27.29 -1.93
CA ARG A 662 -20.16 -27.86 -0.82
C ARG A 662 -21.60 -27.35 -0.83
N SER A 663 -21.82 -26.06 -1.06
CA SER A 663 -23.16 -25.47 -1.11
C SER A 663 -23.96 -26.01 -2.28
N ILE A 664 -23.36 -26.13 -3.48
CA ILE A 664 -24.02 -26.71 -4.64
C ILE A 664 -24.35 -28.19 -4.40
N PHE A 665 -23.42 -28.95 -3.82
CA PHE A 665 -23.68 -30.35 -3.46
C PHE A 665 -24.84 -30.49 -2.49
N ARG A 666 -24.81 -29.72 -1.40
CA ARG A 666 -25.85 -29.74 -0.37
C ARG A 666 -27.19 -29.26 -0.91
N GLN A 667 -27.21 -28.29 -1.82
CA GLN A 667 -28.45 -27.85 -2.49
C GLN A 667 -29.01 -28.95 -3.41
N THR A 668 -28.15 -29.63 -4.15
CA THR A 668 -28.55 -30.72 -5.07
C THR A 668 -29.13 -31.90 -4.31
N HIS A 669 -28.66 -32.15 -3.09
CA HIS A 669 -29.09 -33.25 -2.23
C HIS A 669 -29.90 -32.78 -1.02
N ALA A 670 -30.48 -31.56 -1.06
CA ALA A 670 -31.08 -30.89 0.10
C ALA A 670 -32.11 -31.77 0.81
N THR A 671 -32.96 -32.46 0.03
CA THR A 671 -33.99 -33.36 0.57
C THR A 671 -33.39 -34.47 1.44
N VAL A 672 -32.31 -35.12 1.01
CA VAL A 672 -31.68 -36.21 1.79
C VAL A 672 -30.89 -35.63 2.97
N VAL A 673 -30.14 -34.56 2.74
CA VAL A 673 -29.33 -33.89 3.77
C VAL A 673 -30.20 -33.43 4.95
N GLU A 674 -31.29 -32.73 4.69
CA GLU A 674 -32.18 -32.22 5.73
C GLU A 674 -32.87 -33.35 6.51
N LEU A 675 -33.31 -34.40 5.81
CA LEU A 675 -33.98 -35.54 6.43
C LEU A 675 -33.05 -36.35 7.35
N VAL A 676 -31.81 -36.61 6.91
CA VAL A 676 -30.79 -37.32 7.69
C VAL A 676 -30.37 -36.49 8.90
N GLU A 677 -30.03 -35.21 8.71
CA GLU A 677 -29.60 -34.33 9.80
C GLU A 677 -30.72 -34.13 10.83
N ALA A 678 -31.98 -34.05 10.40
CA ALA A 678 -33.13 -34.00 11.30
C ALA A 678 -33.32 -35.30 12.09
N ALA A 679 -33.12 -36.47 11.48
CA ALA A 679 -33.22 -37.75 12.17
C ALA A 679 -32.12 -37.92 13.24
N ILE A 680 -30.88 -37.52 12.91
CA ILE A 680 -29.75 -37.55 13.87
C ILE A 680 -30.03 -36.61 15.06
N ALA A 681 -30.48 -35.38 14.78
CA ALA A 681 -30.79 -34.39 15.80
C ALA A 681 -31.94 -34.85 16.72
N ARG A 682 -33.01 -35.42 16.16
CA ARG A 682 -34.15 -35.96 16.94
C ARG A 682 -33.79 -37.16 17.79
N ALA A 683 -32.76 -37.91 17.43
CA ALA A 683 -32.22 -39.00 18.24
C ALA A 683 -31.25 -38.54 19.34
N ASN A 684 -31.03 -37.22 19.49
CA ASN A 684 -30.09 -36.62 20.43
C ASN A 684 -28.63 -37.11 20.25
N ALA A 685 -28.24 -37.41 19.00
CA ALA A 685 -26.89 -37.81 18.64
C ALA A 685 -26.09 -36.62 18.06
N THR A 686 -24.76 -36.71 18.14
CA THR A 686 -23.84 -35.67 17.64
C THR A 686 -23.52 -35.89 16.16
N MET A 687 -23.80 -34.89 15.32
CA MET A 687 -23.45 -34.95 13.89
C MET A 687 -21.96 -34.69 13.68
N LEU A 688 -21.34 -35.51 12.82
CA LEU A 688 -19.98 -35.31 12.32
C LEU A 688 -20.04 -35.04 10.82
N ASP A 689 -19.53 -33.89 10.39
CA ASP A 689 -19.48 -33.53 8.99
C ASP A 689 -18.07 -33.71 8.43
N LEU A 690 -17.86 -34.81 7.70
CA LEU A 690 -16.57 -35.14 7.09
C LEU A 690 -16.14 -34.07 6.07
N SER A 691 -17.07 -33.28 5.53
CA SER A 691 -16.76 -32.15 4.66
C SER A 691 -15.99 -31.04 5.35
N GLU A 692 -16.00 -30.97 6.69
CA GLU A 692 -15.12 -30.06 7.44
C GLU A 692 -13.63 -30.39 7.24
N ASN A 693 -13.32 -31.66 6.97
CA ASN A 693 -11.99 -32.12 6.60
C ASN A 693 -11.74 -32.12 5.09
N GLN A 694 -12.77 -32.04 4.26
CA GLN A 694 -12.66 -32.11 2.80
C GLN A 694 -12.73 -30.74 2.11
N CYS A 695 -13.38 -29.75 2.73
CA CYS A 695 -13.76 -28.48 2.10
C CYS A 695 -13.19 -27.25 2.83
N TRP A 696 -12.97 -26.17 2.08
CA TRP A 696 -12.59 -24.86 2.62
C TRP A 696 -13.26 -23.73 1.83
N ASN A 697 -13.94 -22.78 2.50
CA ASN A 697 -14.71 -21.70 1.89
C ASN A 697 -15.58 -22.19 0.73
N ASP A 698 -16.39 -23.21 1.02
CA ASP A 698 -17.28 -23.88 0.10
C ASP A 698 -16.63 -24.77 -0.96
N MET A 699 -15.32 -24.73 -1.19
CA MET A 699 -14.67 -25.57 -2.22
C MET A 699 -14.01 -26.82 -1.62
N CYS A 700 -14.34 -27.98 -2.20
CA CYS A 700 -13.96 -29.30 -1.73
C CYS A 700 -12.99 -29.97 -2.70
N ALA A 701 -11.85 -30.40 -2.17
CA ALA A 701 -10.82 -31.05 -2.95
C ALA A 701 -11.33 -32.40 -3.47
N VAL A 702 -11.04 -32.69 -4.74
CA VAL A 702 -11.29 -34.00 -5.39
C VAL A 702 -9.98 -34.79 -5.61
N VAL A 703 -8.84 -34.10 -5.58
CA VAL A 703 -7.46 -34.65 -5.64
C VAL A 703 -6.61 -34.10 -4.50
N ASP A 704 -5.53 -34.78 -4.12
CA ASP A 704 -4.58 -34.32 -3.09
C ASP A 704 -3.47 -33.40 -3.65
N THR A 705 -2.49 -33.03 -2.81
CA THR A 705 -1.32 -32.20 -3.18
C THR A 705 -0.52 -32.72 -4.36
N ALA A 706 -0.51 -34.03 -4.57
CA ALA A 706 0.21 -34.70 -5.64
C ALA A 706 -0.68 -34.98 -6.86
N SER A 707 -1.87 -34.36 -6.93
CA SER A 707 -2.88 -34.62 -7.96
C SER A 707 -3.37 -36.06 -7.99
N VAL A 708 -3.29 -36.78 -6.86
CA VAL A 708 -3.84 -38.13 -6.69
C VAL A 708 -5.29 -38.00 -6.18
N PRO A 709 -6.30 -38.56 -6.87
CA PRO A 709 -7.70 -38.54 -6.43
C PRO A 709 -7.83 -38.89 -4.95
N ILE A 710 -8.62 -38.15 -4.17
CA ILE A 710 -8.68 -38.36 -2.71
C ILE A 710 -9.54 -39.57 -2.31
N MET A 711 -10.31 -40.09 -3.26
CA MET A 711 -11.15 -41.26 -3.11
C MET A 711 -10.65 -42.40 -4.01
N ILE A 712 -10.96 -43.64 -3.65
CA ILE A 712 -10.65 -44.84 -4.45
C ILE A 712 -11.69 -45.08 -5.55
N ASN A 713 -12.88 -44.48 -5.39
CA ASN A 713 -14.04 -44.50 -6.28
C ASN A 713 -14.87 -43.23 -6.00
N GLU A 714 -16.12 -43.16 -6.43
CA GLU A 714 -16.96 -41.97 -6.25
C GLU A 714 -17.40 -41.67 -4.80
N HIS A 715 -17.17 -42.55 -3.82
CA HIS A 715 -17.74 -42.41 -2.46
C HIS A 715 -16.84 -42.85 -1.29
N LEU A 716 -15.71 -43.53 -1.53
CA LEU A 716 -14.82 -44.02 -0.47
C LEU A 716 -13.47 -43.29 -0.47
N PHE A 717 -13.10 -42.70 0.66
CA PHE A 717 -11.78 -42.11 0.84
C PHE A 717 -10.67 -43.16 0.70
N ARG A 718 -9.53 -42.73 0.15
CA ARG A 718 -8.28 -43.48 0.23
C ARG A 718 -7.85 -43.68 1.68
N SER A 719 -7.20 -44.82 1.94
CA SER A 719 -6.77 -45.15 3.30
C SER A 719 -5.74 -44.17 3.84
N SER A 720 -4.80 -43.72 3.01
CA SER A 720 -3.85 -42.66 3.37
C SER A 720 -4.53 -41.32 3.69
N VAL A 721 -5.54 -40.94 2.90
CA VAL A 721 -6.30 -39.69 3.08
C VAL A 721 -7.09 -39.72 4.38
N ALA A 722 -7.79 -40.81 4.64
CA ALA A 722 -8.55 -41.00 5.88
C ALA A 722 -7.65 -40.90 7.12
N ALA A 723 -6.48 -41.55 7.09
CA ALA A 723 -5.51 -41.53 8.19
C ALA A 723 -5.05 -40.10 8.53
N THR A 724 -4.69 -39.34 7.51
CA THR A 724 -4.08 -38.01 7.68
C THR A 724 -5.10 -36.91 7.97
N TYR A 725 -6.24 -36.90 7.28
CA TYR A 725 -7.08 -35.71 7.20
C TYR A 725 -8.41 -35.78 7.94
N LEU A 726 -8.98 -36.95 8.26
CA LEU A 726 -10.30 -37.06 8.91
C LEU A 726 -10.28 -36.77 10.43
N SER A 727 -9.68 -35.63 10.80
CA SER A 727 -9.52 -35.19 12.19
C SER A 727 -10.82 -34.79 12.90
N VAL A 728 -11.95 -34.66 12.19
CA VAL A 728 -13.27 -34.52 12.82
C VAL A 728 -13.62 -35.74 13.69
N LEU A 729 -12.97 -36.89 13.46
CA LEU A 729 -13.16 -38.11 14.25
C LEU A 729 -12.44 -38.07 15.61
N ASP A 730 -11.49 -37.14 15.81
CA ASP A 730 -10.68 -37.07 17.03
C ASP A 730 -11.56 -36.78 18.28
N VAL A 731 -12.68 -36.09 18.08
CA VAL A 731 -13.66 -35.80 19.13
C VAL A 731 -14.27 -37.08 19.71
N VAL A 732 -14.43 -38.12 18.88
CA VAL A 732 -15.03 -39.40 19.28
C VAL A 732 -14.07 -40.16 20.19
N VAL A 733 -12.79 -40.18 19.85
CA VAL A 733 -11.73 -40.77 20.69
C VAL A 733 -11.65 -40.03 22.03
N THR A 734 -11.70 -38.70 21.99
CA THR A 734 -11.68 -37.86 23.19
C THR A 734 -12.87 -38.14 24.10
N ALA A 735 -14.07 -38.28 23.52
CA ALA A 735 -15.29 -38.59 24.27
C ALA A 735 -15.24 -39.97 24.93
N ALA A 736 -14.75 -40.99 24.21
CA ALA A 736 -14.58 -42.33 24.76
C ALA A 736 -13.60 -42.37 25.96
N LEU A 737 -12.63 -41.44 26.00
CA LEU A 737 -11.66 -41.32 27.10
C LEU A 737 -12.18 -40.46 28.26
N ALA A 738 -12.98 -39.43 28.01
CA ALA A 738 -13.43 -38.47 29.03
C ALA A 738 -14.33 -39.12 30.11
N ASN A 739 -15.06 -40.19 29.76
CA ASN A 739 -15.93 -40.90 30.68
C ASN A 739 -15.21 -41.89 31.61
N THR A 740 -13.87 -42.00 31.53
CA THR A 740 -13.04 -42.84 32.44
C THR A 740 -12.80 -42.23 33.83
N ALA A 741 -12.90 -40.90 33.95
CA ALA A 741 -12.58 -40.18 35.17
C ALA A 741 -13.86 -39.95 35.98
N GLY A 742 -14.18 -40.89 36.88
CA GLY A 742 -15.27 -40.76 37.84
C GLY A 742 -15.08 -39.58 38.80
N THR A 743 -15.36 -38.36 38.36
CA THR A 743 -15.55 -37.18 39.20
C THR A 743 -16.52 -36.22 38.52
N ALA A 744 -17.80 -36.32 38.89
CA ALA A 744 -18.74 -35.22 38.76
C ALA A 744 -18.31 -34.11 39.73
N THR A 745 -17.39 -33.24 39.31
CA THR A 745 -17.11 -31.96 39.96
C THR A 745 -17.26 -30.86 38.93
N ALA A 746 -18.23 -29.99 39.18
CA ALA A 746 -18.46 -28.76 38.43
C ALA A 746 -17.13 -27.99 38.27
N GLN A 747 -16.68 -27.83 37.03
CA GLN A 747 -15.51 -26.99 36.74
C GLN A 747 -15.89 -25.50 36.84
N PRO A 748 -15.01 -24.66 37.42
CA PRO A 748 -15.09 -23.21 37.26
C PRO A 748 -14.83 -22.84 35.80
N SER A 749 -15.62 -21.90 35.27
CA SER A 749 -15.51 -21.40 33.91
C SER A 749 -14.14 -20.76 33.63
N ILE A 750 -13.34 -21.42 32.80
CA ILE A 750 -12.17 -20.82 32.13
C ILE A 750 -12.71 -19.89 31.03
N PRO A 751 -12.22 -18.63 30.89
CA PRO A 751 -12.62 -17.78 29.79
C PRO A 751 -12.21 -18.44 28.46
N LYS A 752 -13.15 -18.61 27.55
CA LYS A 752 -12.88 -19.07 26.18
C LYS A 752 -11.95 -18.07 25.50
N GLN A 753 -10.67 -18.42 25.30
CA GLN A 753 -9.81 -17.68 24.37
C GLN A 753 -10.47 -17.73 22.99
N ARG A 754 -10.86 -16.56 22.49
CA ARG A 754 -11.42 -16.38 21.14
C ARG A 754 -10.31 -16.72 20.14
N GLU A 755 -10.56 -17.63 19.20
CA GLU A 755 -9.57 -17.99 18.17
C GLU A 755 -9.15 -16.72 17.41
N MET A 756 -7.86 -16.36 17.47
CA MET A 756 -7.34 -15.21 16.76
C MET A 756 -7.34 -15.50 15.26
N PHE A 757 -8.07 -14.69 14.49
CA PHE A 757 -8.11 -14.86 13.06
C PHE A 757 -6.78 -14.39 12.46
N ASN A 758 -6.17 -15.23 11.64
CA ASN A 758 -4.87 -14.96 11.04
C ASN A 758 -4.95 -15.22 9.54
N THR A 759 -4.71 -14.16 8.76
CA THR A 759 -4.81 -14.17 7.30
C THR A 759 -3.64 -14.89 6.64
N ALA A 760 -2.53 -15.14 7.33
CA ALA A 760 -1.45 -16.02 6.86
C ALA A 760 -1.74 -17.50 7.09
N LYS A 761 -2.75 -17.86 7.89
CA LYS A 761 -3.15 -19.26 8.08
C LYS A 761 -4.04 -19.72 6.93
N GLY A 762 -3.45 -20.56 6.08
CA GLY A 762 -4.13 -21.27 5.00
C GLY A 762 -3.91 -20.64 3.63
N LEU A 763 -4.36 -21.35 2.58
CA LEU A 763 -4.07 -20.98 1.20
C LEU A 763 -4.77 -19.69 0.75
N LEU A 764 -4.12 -19.01 -0.21
CA LEU A 764 -4.72 -17.93 -0.99
C LEU A 764 -5.98 -18.43 -1.71
N LEU A 765 -7.11 -17.79 -1.43
CA LEU A 765 -8.46 -18.07 -1.94
C LEU A 765 -8.73 -17.43 -3.30
N SER A 766 -8.07 -16.32 -3.60
CA SER A 766 -8.24 -15.60 -4.85
C SER A 766 -6.93 -14.92 -5.23
N PRO A 767 -6.52 -14.94 -6.51
CA PRO A 767 -5.25 -14.34 -6.91
C PRO A 767 -5.26 -12.84 -6.65
N PRO A 768 -4.09 -12.23 -6.35
CA PRO A 768 -3.96 -10.80 -6.41
C PRO A 768 -4.16 -10.32 -7.84
N THR A 769 -4.84 -9.19 -7.99
CA THR A 769 -5.04 -8.53 -9.28
C THR A 769 -4.65 -7.07 -9.15
N TYR A 770 -4.30 -6.42 -10.25
CA TYR A 770 -4.01 -4.98 -10.26
C TYR A 770 -5.09 -4.16 -9.54
N ALA A 771 -6.37 -4.48 -9.78
CA ALA A 771 -7.50 -3.81 -9.14
C ALA A 771 -7.48 -3.97 -7.61
N LYS A 772 -7.26 -5.18 -7.08
CA LYS A 772 -7.19 -5.43 -5.64
C LYS A 772 -6.00 -4.73 -4.99
N ILE A 773 -4.84 -4.76 -5.65
CA ILE A 773 -3.62 -4.11 -5.15
C ILE A 773 -3.78 -2.60 -5.12
N ILE A 774 -4.27 -1.98 -6.20
CA ILE A 774 -4.37 -0.53 -6.28
C ILE A 774 -5.51 0.04 -5.41
N GLN A 775 -6.54 -0.76 -5.11
CA GLN A 775 -7.59 -0.43 -4.14
C GLN A 775 -7.08 -0.32 -2.70
N ALA A 776 -5.94 -0.94 -2.37
CA ALA A 776 -5.38 -0.85 -1.03
C ALA A 776 -4.87 0.55 -0.69
N VAL A 777 -4.31 1.27 -1.66
CA VAL A 777 -3.69 2.60 -1.45
C VAL A 777 -4.68 3.64 -0.92
N PRO A 778 -5.90 3.79 -1.49
CA PRO A 778 -6.92 4.70 -0.97
C PRO A 778 -7.72 4.14 0.22
N ASP A 779 -7.51 2.89 0.67
CA ASP A 779 -8.24 2.27 1.78
C ASP A 779 -7.75 2.78 3.15
N TRP A 780 -7.97 4.08 3.38
CA TRP A 780 -7.59 4.80 4.58
C TRP A 780 -8.63 5.85 4.96
N ASP A 781 -9.38 5.55 6.02
CA ASP A 781 -10.30 6.48 6.65
C ASP A 781 -10.58 6.00 8.09
N PRO A 782 -9.59 6.09 8.99
CA PRO A 782 -9.70 5.58 10.36
C PRO A 782 -10.67 6.39 11.21
N ASP A 783 -10.95 7.64 10.84
CA ASP A 783 -11.83 8.56 11.58
C ASP A 783 -13.31 8.40 11.21
N PHE A 784 -13.63 7.54 10.24
CA PHE A 784 -15.01 7.21 9.90
C PHE A 784 -15.79 6.76 11.14
N GLY A 785 -16.95 7.37 11.38
CA GLY A 785 -17.80 7.03 12.53
C GLY A 785 -17.36 7.63 13.87
N TYR A 786 -16.27 8.41 13.91
CA TYR A 786 -15.82 9.15 15.08
C TYR A 786 -16.26 10.62 15.03
N SER A 787 -16.40 11.22 16.21
CA SER A 787 -16.70 12.66 16.36
C SER A 787 -15.47 13.40 16.89
N PRO A 788 -15.23 14.67 16.51
CA PRO A 788 -14.17 15.46 17.12
C PRO A 788 -14.39 15.60 18.63
N THR A 789 -13.33 15.43 19.42
CA THR A 789 -13.39 15.56 20.87
C THR A 789 -13.66 17.01 21.28
N PRO A 790 -14.69 17.29 22.10
CA PRO A 790 -15.00 18.65 22.53
C PRO A 790 -13.86 19.28 23.35
N GLN A 791 -13.58 20.55 23.07
CA GLN A 791 -12.45 21.30 23.66
C GLN A 791 -12.63 21.62 25.16
N ASN A 792 -13.83 21.41 25.71
CA ASN A 792 -14.19 21.64 27.11
C ASN A 792 -14.17 20.37 27.96
N THR A 793 -13.60 19.27 27.46
CA THR A 793 -13.46 18.01 28.20
C THR A 793 -12.17 17.97 29.01
N ILE A 794 -12.09 17.08 30.01
CA ILE A 794 -10.84 16.77 30.72
C ILE A 794 -9.74 16.22 29.78
N TYR A 795 -10.12 15.88 28.55
CA TYR A 795 -9.24 15.36 27.52
C TYR A 795 -8.62 16.48 26.66
N ALA A 796 -9.01 17.76 26.80
CA ALA A 796 -8.63 18.86 25.90
C ALA A 796 -8.08 20.12 26.61
N PRO A 797 -7.27 20.99 25.91
CA PRO A 797 -6.97 20.94 24.48
C PRO A 797 -5.47 20.98 24.17
N TRP A 798 -4.95 19.96 23.47
CA TRP A 798 -3.62 20.10 22.86
C TRP A 798 -3.64 20.00 21.33
N HIS A 799 -4.65 19.39 20.68
CA HIS A 799 -4.73 19.32 19.21
C HIS A 799 -6.15 19.41 18.63
N GLU A 800 -6.25 19.86 17.36
CA GLU A 800 -7.49 19.99 16.57
C GLU A 800 -7.96 18.65 15.95
N GLU A 801 -7.21 17.56 16.14
CA GLU A 801 -7.41 16.25 15.50
C GLU A 801 -7.74 15.12 16.49
N ASP A 802 -8.18 15.45 17.72
CA ASP A 802 -8.62 14.43 18.68
C ASP A 802 -10.04 13.95 18.33
N TYR A 803 -10.26 12.63 18.35
CA TYR A 803 -11.52 12.02 17.96
C TYR A 803 -12.01 11.04 19.04
N GLU A 804 -13.33 10.95 19.19
CA GLU A 804 -14.00 10.07 20.14
C GLU A 804 -15.12 9.24 19.50
N LEU A 805 -15.29 8.02 20.00
CA LEU A 805 -16.42 7.13 19.70
C LEU A 805 -17.21 6.91 20.99
N ASN A 806 -18.54 6.95 20.86
CA ASN A 806 -19.49 6.75 21.95
C ASN A 806 -19.19 7.64 23.18
N PRO A 807 -19.22 8.98 23.03
CA PRO A 807 -18.80 9.90 24.10
C PRO A 807 -19.74 9.89 25.32
N GLY A 808 -19.20 10.32 26.46
CA GLY A 808 -19.95 10.52 27.70
C GLY A 808 -20.08 9.29 28.60
N GLN A 809 -19.37 8.19 28.30
CA GLN A 809 -19.37 6.98 29.12
C GLN A 809 -18.27 7.02 30.18
N PRO A 810 -18.53 6.48 31.38
CA PRO A 810 -17.55 6.49 32.47
C PRO A 810 -16.38 5.53 32.23
N ASN A 811 -16.59 4.45 31.47
CA ASN A 811 -15.55 3.49 31.12
C ASN A 811 -14.82 3.98 29.87
N VAL A 812 -13.65 4.60 30.07
CA VAL A 812 -12.86 5.19 28.98
C VAL A 812 -11.74 4.25 28.55
N ILE A 813 -11.64 4.00 27.25
CA ILE A 813 -10.46 3.45 26.58
C ILE A 813 -9.74 4.61 25.91
N MET A 814 -8.48 4.82 26.26
CA MET A 814 -7.65 5.86 25.66
C MET A 814 -6.64 5.24 24.69
N LEU A 815 -6.66 5.68 23.43
CA LEU A 815 -5.64 5.32 22.44
C LEU A 815 -4.58 6.42 22.42
N TRP A 816 -3.33 6.07 22.65
CA TRP A 816 -2.20 6.99 22.72
C TRP A 816 -1.10 6.55 21.75
N GLY A 817 -0.72 7.43 20.82
CA GLY A 817 0.28 7.06 19.83
C GLY A 817 0.28 7.95 18.59
N ASP A 818 0.81 7.41 17.50
CA ASP A 818 0.85 8.07 16.20
C ASP A 818 -0.25 7.51 15.26
N SER A 819 -0.01 7.51 13.95
CA SER A 819 -0.93 6.90 12.98
C SER A 819 -1.13 5.39 13.16
N HIS A 820 -0.24 4.67 13.86
CA HIS A 820 -0.38 3.24 14.17
C HIS A 820 -1.32 2.97 15.36
N ALA A 821 -1.56 3.96 16.20
CA ALA A 821 -2.71 3.94 17.11
C ALA A 821 -3.99 4.33 16.37
N ASN A 822 -3.89 5.28 15.42
CA ASN A 822 -5.03 5.75 14.64
C ASN A 822 -5.64 4.66 13.76
N MET A 823 -4.80 3.83 13.12
CA MET A 823 -5.25 2.78 12.19
C MET A 823 -6.15 1.72 12.85
N LEU A 824 -6.19 1.62 14.19
CA LEU A 824 -6.95 0.62 14.94
C LEU A 824 -8.41 1.00 15.16
N LYS A 825 -8.76 2.28 14.99
CA LYS A 825 -10.12 2.82 15.15
C LYS A 825 -11.23 2.03 14.43
N PRO A 826 -11.04 1.54 13.18
CA PRO A 826 -12.08 0.78 12.48
C PRO A 826 -12.55 -0.47 13.24
N ARG A 827 -11.68 -1.12 14.01
CA ARG A 827 -12.06 -2.30 14.81
C ARG A 827 -12.96 -1.93 15.98
N PHE A 828 -12.69 -0.82 16.66
CA PHE A 828 -13.54 -0.33 17.75
C PHE A 828 -14.92 0.08 17.26
N LEU A 829 -15.00 0.73 16.09
CA LEU A 829 -16.27 1.07 15.46
C LEU A 829 -17.08 -0.20 15.16
N GLU A 830 -16.44 -1.23 14.58
CA GLU A 830 -17.10 -2.50 14.28
C GLU A 830 -17.68 -3.14 15.56
N LEU A 831 -16.91 -3.18 16.65
CA LEU A 831 -17.38 -3.71 17.93
C LEU A 831 -18.57 -2.90 18.50
N PHE A 832 -18.54 -1.57 18.39
CA PHE A 832 -19.63 -0.71 18.81
C PHE A 832 -20.89 -0.92 17.95
N THR A 833 -20.72 -1.06 16.64
CA THR A 833 -21.83 -1.35 15.71
C THR A 833 -22.41 -2.74 16.00
N GLN A 834 -21.60 -3.77 16.23
CA GLN A 834 -22.08 -5.10 16.61
C GLN A 834 -22.83 -5.09 17.95
N HIS A 835 -22.34 -4.33 18.94
CA HIS A 835 -23.00 -4.16 20.24
C HIS A 835 -24.39 -3.54 20.08
N THR A 836 -24.50 -2.46 19.30
CA THR A 836 -25.78 -1.77 19.07
C THR A 836 -26.74 -2.60 18.22
N GLN A 837 -26.26 -3.30 17.19
CA GLN A 837 -27.09 -4.20 16.36
C GLN A 837 -27.66 -5.38 17.14
N ARG A 838 -26.94 -5.88 18.16
CA ARG A 838 -27.44 -6.92 19.08
C ARG A 838 -28.40 -6.39 20.14
N GLY A 839 -28.84 -5.14 20.04
CA GLY A 839 -29.76 -4.50 20.99
C GLY A 839 -29.07 -3.92 22.23
N GLY A 840 -27.74 -3.86 22.26
CA GLY A 840 -26.99 -3.25 23.35
C GLY A 840 -27.18 -1.72 23.40
N ALA A 841 -27.46 -1.19 24.59
CA ALA A 841 -27.53 0.26 24.78
C ALA A 841 -26.12 0.90 24.66
N PRO A 842 -25.98 2.10 24.08
CA PRO A 842 -24.69 2.81 24.00
C PRO A 842 -24.01 3.00 25.37
N SER A 843 -24.80 3.12 26.44
CA SER A 843 -24.31 3.21 27.83
C SER A 843 -23.63 1.93 28.34
N GLY A 844 -23.84 0.81 27.67
CA GLY A 844 -23.19 -0.47 27.97
C GLY A 844 -21.87 -0.68 27.23
N PHE A 845 -21.40 0.28 26.44
CA PHE A 845 -20.14 0.21 25.69
C PHE A 845 -19.21 1.36 26.14
N PRO A 846 -17.87 1.19 26.18
CA PRO A 846 -16.97 2.25 26.62
C PRO A 846 -16.93 3.46 25.68
N SER A 847 -16.45 4.59 26.18
CA SER A 847 -16.01 5.71 25.34
C SER A 847 -14.59 5.43 24.85
N ILE A 848 -14.35 5.55 23.55
CA ILE A 848 -13.01 5.42 22.96
C ILE A 848 -12.50 6.83 22.66
N VAL A 849 -11.44 7.26 23.33
CA VAL A 849 -10.83 8.57 23.15
C VAL A 849 -9.47 8.39 22.46
N ALA A 850 -9.35 8.83 21.22
CA ALA A 850 -8.14 8.69 20.44
C ALA A 850 -7.29 9.96 20.48
N LYS A 851 -6.16 9.87 21.18
CA LYS A 851 -5.12 10.90 21.31
C LYS A 851 -3.95 10.55 20.38
N THR A 852 -4.24 10.60 19.09
CA THR A 852 -3.34 10.12 18.03
C THR A 852 -2.92 11.29 17.14
N LYS A 853 -1.61 11.40 16.83
CA LYS A 853 -1.12 12.46 15.93
C LYS A 853 -0.13 11.94 14.92
N TRP A 854 -0.33 12.35 13.67
CA TRP A 854 0.50 11.95 12.54
C TRP A 854 1.96 12.40 12.69
N GLY A 855 2.89 11.45 12.55
CA GLY A 855 4.33 11.71 12.48
C GLY A 855 4.93 12.35 13.74
N ARG A 856 4.39 12.05 14.93
CA ARG A 856 4.94 12.53 16.21
C ARG A 856 5.21 11.37 17.17
N PRO A 857 6.44 11.28 17.72
CA PRO A 857 6.75 10.29 18.73
C PRO A 857 6.02 10.61 20.04
N MET A 858 5.13 9.70 20.45
CA MET A 858 4.54 9.71 21.78
C MET A 858 5.46 8.95 22.77
N LEU A 859 6.71 9.40 22.86
CA LEU A 859 7.79 8.78 23.65
C LEU A 859 8.53 9.84 24.47
N SER A 860 9.23 9.40 25.53
CA SER A 860 9.99 10.27 26.44
C SER A 860 11.10 11.05 25.75
N CYS A 861 11.49 10.63 24.55
CA CYS A 861 12.32 11.38 23.63
C CYS A 861 11.56 12.54 22.95
N PHE A 862 10.47 13.07 23.48
CA PHE A 862 9.77 14.22 22.86
C PHE A 862 9.20 15.17 23.91
N GLN A 863 10.09 15.84 24.62
CA GLN A 863 9.74 16.79 25.69
C GLN A 863 9.53 18.21 25.16
N PRO A 864 8.66 19.02 25.79
CA PRO A 864 7.83 18.70 26.97
C PRO A 864 6.50 18.01 26.61
N MET A 865 6.25 17.72 25.33
CA MET A 865 4.95 17.20 24.88
C MET A 865 4.60 15.86 25.53
N TYR A 866 5.54 14.93 25.58
CA TYR A 866 5.36 13.63 26.24
C TYR A 866 4.94 13.77 27.71
N ASP A 867 5.61 14.64 28.48
CA ASP A 867 5.31 14.85 29.89
C ASP A 867 3.88 15.37 30.09
N ASN A 868 3.42 16.26 29.20
CA ASN A 868 2.04 16.77 29.22
C ASN A 868 1.02 15.64 28.94
N TYR A 869 1.30 14.74 28.00
CA TYR A 869 0.43 13.59 27.72
C TYR A 869 0.37 12.63 28.90
N VAL A 870 1.52 12.28 29.48
CA VAL A 870 1.57 11.40 30.66
C VAL A 870 0.83 12.03 31.84
N ALA A 871 0.99 13.35 32.07
CA ALA A 871 0.25 14.06 33.10
C ALA A 871 -1.27 14.01 32.86
N MET A 872 -1.71 14.20 31.60
CA MET A 872 -3.12 14.07 31.22
C MET A 872 -3.65 12.66 31.47
N ILE A 873 -2.94 11.62 31.01
CA ILE A 873 -3.36 10.22 31.22
C ILE A 873 -3.50 9.92 32.72
N LYS A 874 -2.52 10.32 33.54
CA LYS A 874 -2.53 10.16 35.00
C LYS A 874 -3.68 10.94 35.66
N ALA A 875 -4.05 12.10 35.12
CA ALA A 875 -5.18 12.88 35.62
C ALA A 875 -6.54 12.27 35.23
N THR A 876 -6.65 11.75 34.00
CA THR A 876 -7.86 11.16 33.45
C THR A 876 -8.18 9.79 34.03
N LYS A 877 -7.17 8.99 34.38
CA LYS A 877 -7.31 7.62 34.89
C LYS A 877 -8.24 6.76 34.01
N PRO A 878 -7.93 6.57 32.72
CA PRO A 878 -8.75 5.75 31.85
C PRO A 878 -8.83 4.32 32.40
N LYS A 879 -9.94 3.63 32.14
CA LYS A 879 -10.09 2.21 32.51
C LYS A 879 -9.08 1.35 31.75
N VAL A 880 -8.85 1.70 30.48
CA VAL A 880 -7.88 1.03 29.61
C VAL A 880 -7.04 2.07 28.85
N LEU A 881 -5.74 1.83 28.76
CA LEU A 881 -4.81 2.61 27.93
C LEU A 881 -4.16 1.70 26.89
N LEU A 882 -4.22 2.10 25.62
CA LEU A 882 -3.43 1.49 24.54
C LEU A 882 -2.33 2.43 24.09
N HIS A 883 -1.09 1.97 24.08
CA HIS A 883 0.01 2.63 23.41
C HIS A 883 0.43 1.88 22.13
N SER A 884 0.44 2.57 20.99
CA SER A 884 0.79 1.97 19.70
C SER A 884 1.49 3.00 18.80
N LEU A 885 2.67 2.66 18.29
CA LEU A 885 3.46 3.57 17.46
C LEU A 885 4.37 2.82 16.48
N ARG A 886 4.89 3.55 15.49
CA ARG A 886 5.94 3.03 14.61
C ARG A 886 7.34 3.18 15.22
N TRP A 887 7.81 2.16 15.92
CA TRP A 887 9.05 2.25 16.72
C TRP A 887 10.29 2.67 15.92
N ILE A 888 10.51 2.03 14.77
CA ILE A 888 11.69 2.28 13.92
C ILE A 888 11.70 3.67 13.28
N ALA A 889 10.54 4.34 13.18
CA ALA A 889 10.46 5.71 12.67
C ALA A 889 11.06 6.73 13.66
N TYR A 890 11.05 6.43 14.96
CA TYR A 890 11.47 7.36 16.00
C TYR A 890 12.74 6.94 16.74
N LEU A 891 13.10 5.65 16.72
CA LEU A 891 14.28 5.13 17.37
C LEU A 891 15.22 4.51 16.33
N ASN A 892 16.36 5.16 16.07
CA ASN A 892 17.36 4.71 15.09
C ASN A 892 18.75 4.53 15.74
N PRO A 893 19.04 3.44 16.48
CA PRO A 893 20.26 3.26 17.27
C PRO A 893 21.49 2.91 16.40
N GLY A 894 21.94 3.86 15.58
CA GLY A 894 23.01 3.66 14.60
C GLY A 894 24.37 4.28 14.94
N LEU A 895 24.52 4.95 16.08
CA LEU A 895 25.79 5.55 16.54
C LEU A 895 26.52 4.67 17.57
N SER A 896 27.82 4.91 17.77
CA SER A 896 28.54 4.41 18.94
C SER A 896 28.11 5.17 20.20
N ASP A 897 28.14 4.52 21.36
CA ASP A 897 27.79 5.17 22.64
C ASP A 897 28.69 6.36 23.00
N ASP A 898 29.88 6.46 22.44
CA ASP A 898 30.80 7.58 22.66
C ASP A 898 30.65 8.71 21.63
N ALA A 899 29.71 8.59 20.68
CA ALA A 899 29.49 9.62 19.68
C ALA A 899 28.99 10.93 20.34
N PRO A 900 29.50 12.11 19.91
CA PRO A 900 28.84 13.36 20.25
C PRO A 900 27.45 13.39 19.61
N LEU A 901 26.41 13.72 20.39
CA LEU A 901 25.14 14.14 19.80
C LEU A 901 25.19 15.65 19.63
N ASP A 902 25.12 16.10 18.38
CA ASP A 902 24.56 17.41 18.11
C ASP A 902 23.10 17.37 18.63
N THR A 903 22.70 18.43 19.32
CA THR A 903 21.45 18.59 20.09
C THR A 903 20.24 17.81 19.55
N PRO A 904 19.39 17.22 20.44
CA PRO A 904 18.32 16.33 20.03
C PRO A 904 17.18 17.11 19.36
N GLU A 905 17.29 17.38 18.06
CA GLU A 905 16.09 17.47 17.24
C GLU A 905 15.58 16.04 17.08
N TYR A 906 14.64 15.71 17.96
CA TYR A 906 13.81 14.52 17.91
C TYR A 906 13.35 14.23 16.48
N CYS A 907 13.19 12.96 16.10
CA CYS A 907 12.69 12.57 14.79
C CYS A 907 11.21 12.95 14.63
N VAL A 908 10.94 14.24 14.46
CA VAL A 908 9.66 14.84 14.11
C VAL A 908 9.79 15.39 12.70
N THR A 909 9.90 14.49 11.74
CA THR A 909 9.62 14.88 10.36
C THR A 909 8.12 14.72 10.16
N PRO A 910 7.36 15.80 9.87
CA PRO A 910 6.09 15.61 9.23
C PRO A 910 6.42 14.85 7.94
N HIS A 911 5.95 13.59 7.84
CA HIS A 911 5.94 12.76 6.63
C HIS A 911 7.07 11.76 6.35
N TYR A 912 7.63 11.09 7.38
CA TYR A 912 8.41 9.86 7.16
C TYR A 912 9.60 10.02 6.19
N GLU A 913 10.34 11.13 6.26
CA GLU A 913 11.63 11.18 5.56
C GLU A 913 12.65 10.33 6.32
N ALA A 914 13.44 9.52 5.61
CA ALA A 914 14.55 8.71 6.13
C ALA A 914 15.74 9.55 6.66
N LYS A 915 15.47 10.72 7.26
CA LYS A 915 16.42 11.65 7.86
C LYS A 915 16.38 11.62 9.40
N CYS A 916 15.83 10.57 10.01
CA CYS A 916 15.99 10.39 11.45
C CYS A 916 17.49 10.23 11.76
N MET A 917 18.06 11.19 12.51
CA MET A 917 19.45 11.13 12.94
C MET A 917 19.70 9.82 13.69
N LYS A 918 20.86 9.20 13.46
CA LYS A 918 21.23 8.01 14.22
C LYS A 918 21.38 8.42 15.70
N HIS A 919 20.79 7.64 16.59
CA HIS A 919 20.88 7.77 18.04
C HIS A 919 21.95 6.85 18.62
N ARG A 920 22.41 7.15 19.82
CA ARG A 920 23.24 6.23 20.60
C ARG A 920 22.37 5.18 21.28
N PRO A 921 22.76 3.90 21.29
CA PRO A 921 22.07 2.84 22.02
C PRO A 921 21.74 3.20 23.48
N LYS A 922 22.67 3.85 24.19
CA LYS A 922 22.45 4.28 25.60
C LYS A 922 21.33 5.30 25.78
N ASP A 923 21.11 6.20 24.83
CA ASP A 923 20.05 7.22 24.93
C ASP A 923 18.69 6.58 24.67
N VAL A 924 18.60 5.70 23.67
CA VAL A 924 17.40 4.90 23.40
C VAL A 924 17.01 4.08 24.62
N THR A 925 18.00 3.45 25.26
CA THR A 925 17.79 2.69 26.51
C THR A 925 17.27 3.59 27.64
N ALA A 926 17.82 4.80 27.78
CA ALA A 926 17.36 5.75 28.80
C ALA A 926 15.92 6.21 28.56
N TRP A 927 15.56 6.50 27.31
CA TRP A 927 14.19 6.88 26.94
C TRP A 927 13.20 5.75 27.21
N LEU A 928 13.53 4.52 26.83
CA LEU A 928 12.69 3.34 27.07
C LEU A 928 12.54 3.04 28.57
N LYS A 929 13.57 3.32 29.38
CA LYS A 929 13.48 3.21 30.84
C LYS A 929 12.48 4.21 31.43
N THR A 930 12.50 5.47 30.98
CA THR A 930 11.50 6.47 31.40
C THR A 930 10.10 6.05 30.97
N TYR A 931 9.95 5.59 29.72
CA TYR A 931 8.69 5.08 29.19
C TYR A 931 8.12 3.92 30.01
N SER A 932 8.96 2.93 30.33
CA SER A 932 8.60 1.78 31.18
C SER A 932 8.11 2.23 32.57
N ALA A 933 8.85 3.14 33.22
CA ALA A 933 8.49 3.66 34.53
C ALA A 933 7.15 4.43 34.51
N ASP A 934 6.87 5.20 33.46
CA ASP A 934 5.62 5.92 33.32
C ASP A 934 4.42 5.00 33.09
N LEU A 935 4.57 3.98 32.25
CA LEU A 935 3.52 2.97 32.05
C LEU A 935 3.22 2.21 33.34
N ALA A 936 4.25 1.79 34.08
CA ALA A 936 4.09 1.17 35.39
C ALA A 936 3.34 2.07 36.38
N ALA A 937 3.68 3.37 36.39
CA ALA A 937 3.02 4.35 37.25
C ALA A 937 1.54 4.58 36.86
N ILE A 938 1.20 4.49 35.58
CA ILE A 938 -0.19 4.55 35.11
C ILE A 938 -0.94 3.28 35.53
N GLY A 939 -0.35 2.10 35.32
CA GLY A 939 -0.93 0.82 35.72
C GLY A 939 -1.19 0.73 37.23
N ALA A 940 -0.28 1.28 38.05
CA ALA A 940 -0.44 1.33 39.50
C ALA A 940 -1.66 2.15 39.98
N GLN A 941 -2.27 2.97 39.12
CA GLN A 941 -3.50 3.72 39.43
C GLN A 941 -4.79 2.94 39.09
N GLY A 942 -4.67 1.69 38.66
CA GLY A 942 -5.80 0.82 38.30
C GLY A 942 -6.22 0.87 36.84
N THR A 943 -5.43 1.53 35.97
CA THR A 943 -5.62 1.48 34.52
C THR A 943 -5.06 0.16 33.96
N ALA A 944 -5.85 -0.56 33.17
CA ALA A 944 -5.32 -1.69 32.40
C ALA A 944 -4.52 -1.17 31.20
N VAL A 945 -3.21 -1.40 31.18
CA VAL A 945 -2.31 -0.86 30.16
C VAL A 945 -1.97 -1.95 29.14
N PHE A 946 -2.05 -1.59 27.86
CA PHE A 946 -1.64 -2.40 26.71
C PHE A 946 -0.63 -1.61 25.87
N ALA A 947 0.41 -2.28 25.38
CA ALA A 947 1.43 -1.67 24.51
C ALA A 947 1.77 -2.58 23.34
N ALA A 948 1.78 -2.03 22.12
CA ALA A 948 2.14 -2.77 20.92
C ALA A 948 3.66 -2.89 20.74
N THR A 949 4.14 -4.11 20.48
CA THR A 949 5.53 -4.36 20.09
C THR A 949 5.80 -3.90 18.65
N MET A 950 7.06 -4.04 18.21
CA MET A 950 7.47 -3.78 16.84
C MET A 950 7.10 -4.96 15.93
N ASN A 951 6.30 -4.70 14.90
CA ASN A 951 5.76 -5.70 13.98
C ASN A 951 6.51 -5.66 12.63
N PRO A 952 6.54 -6.75 11.85
CA PRO A 952 7.10 -6.74 10.49
C PRO A 952 6.45 -5.69 9.58
N GLU A 953 7.29 -4.84 9.00
CA GLU A 953 6.90 -3.75 8.10
C GLU A 953 7.98 -3.55 7.03
N GLY A 954 7.66 -2.85 5.94
CA GLY A 954 8.61 -2.49 4.88
C GLY A 954 8.04 -2.56 3.47
N TYR A 955 8.91 -2.37 2.47
CA TYR A 955 8.53 -2.27 1.05
C TYR A 955 7.80 -3.50 0.51
N ALA A 956 8.01 -4.69 1.08
CA ALA A 956 7.28 -5.90 0.69
C ALA A 956 5.77 -5.78 0.94
N PHE A 957 5.36 -4.99 1.94
CA PHE A 957 3.95 -4.74 2.24
C PHE A 957 3.33 -3.60 1.41
N MET A 958 4.16 -2.80 0.71
CA MET A 958 3.72 -1.65 -0.06
C MET A 958 3.00 -2.07 -1.35
N PRO A 959 1.69 -1.79 -1.53
CA PRO A 959 0.94 -2.22 -2.70
C PRO A 959 1.54 -1.75 -4.02
N GLU A 960 2.06 -0.51 -4.08
CA GLU A 960 2.72 0.04 -5.27
C GLU A 960 3.97 -0.79 -5.67
N HIS A 961 4.67 -1.43 -4.72
CA HIS A 961 5.85 -2.26 -4.99
C HIS A 961 5.50 -3.66 -5.53
N MET A 962 4.27 -4.10 -5.30
CA MET A 962 3.74 -5.39 -5.78
C MET A 962 3.42 -5.36 -7.29
N LEU A 963 3.45 -4.18 -7.92
CA LEU A 963 3.03 -3.98 -9.31
C LEU A 963 4.20 -3.67 -10.24
N SER A 964 4.13 -4.23 -11.45
CA SER A 964 4.92 -3.83 -12.60
C SER A 964 3.99 -3.55 -13.76
N GLY A 965 3.62 -2.29 -13.94
CA GLY A 965 2.54 -1.96 -14.84
C GLY A 965 1.23 -2.54 -14.31
N SER A 966 0.52 -3.30 -15.14
CA SER A 966 -0.77 -3.93 -14.78
C SER A 966 -0.57 -5.31 -14.18
N ASP A 967 0.67 -5.79 -14.12
CA ASP A 967 0.99 -7.12 -13.67
C ASP A 967 1.34 -7.10 -12.18
N VAL A 968 0.92 -8.14 -11.47
CA VAL A 968 1.33 -8.38 -10.08
C VAL A 968 2.63 -9.19 -10.11
N VAL A 969 3.68 -8.71 -9.46
CA VAL A 969 5.04 -9.27 -9.58
C VAL A 969 5.72 -9.62 -8.25
N ASP A 970 5.61 -8.78 -7.23
CA ASP A 970 6.42 -8.90 -5.99
C ASP A 970 5.52 -8.96 -4.76
N VAL A 971 4.91 -10.14 -4.56
CA VAL A 971 4.00 -10.45 -3.44
C VAL A 971 4.61 -11.49 -2.50
N LYS A 972 5.94 -11.48 -2.40
CA LYS A 972 6.67 -12.43 -1.54
C LYS A 972 6.39 -12.12 -0.08
N SER A 973 6.18 -13.17 0.70
CA SER A 973 6.07 -13.07 2.14
C SER A 973 7.38 -12.62 2.78
N VAL A 974 7.25 -12.00 3.94
CA VAL A 974 8.37 -11.50 4.77
C VAL A 974 8.65 -12.52 5.87
N ASP A 975 9.92 -12.83 6.11
CA ASP A 975 10.32 -13.69 7.23
C ASP A 975 10.35 -12.88 8.53
N ARG A 976 9.52 -13.29 9.51
CA ARG A 976 9.39 -12.64 10.82
C ARG A 976 10.70 -12.69 11.60
N ALA A 977 11.39 -13.83 11.59
CA ALA A 977 12.65 -14.00 12.31
C ALA A 977 13.76 -13.14 11.69
N ALA A 978 13.80 -13.02 10.36
CA ALA A 978 14.73 -12.15 9.65
C ALA A 978 14.48 -10.67 9.96
N PHE A 979 13.22 -10.23 9.98
CA PHE A 979 12.85 -8.88 10.39
C PHE A 979 13.27 -8.58 11.82
N ARG A 980 12.97 -9.49 12.76
CA ARG A 980 13.35 -9.35 14.18
C ARG A 980 14.86 -9.34 14.35
N LYS A 981 15.60 -10.16 13.61
CA LYS A 981 17.07 -10.18 13.62
C LYS A 981 17.68 -8.88 13.09
N ALA A 982 17.14 -8.32 12.01
CA ALA A 982 17.59 -7.04 11.47
C ALA A 982 17.36 -5.88 12.45
N ASN A 983 16.35 -5.99 13.31
CA ASN A 983 15.96 -4.97 14.30
C ASN A 983 16.19 -5.41 15.75
N GLN A 984 17.09 -6.37 15.98
CA GLN A 984 17.20 -7.11 17.25
C GLN A 984 17.30 -6.20 18.47
N PHE A 985 18.20 -5.20 18.43
CA PHE A 985 18.39 -4.27 19.54
C PHE A 985 17.09 -3.53 19.91
N LEU A 986 16.33 -3.05 18.93
CA LEU A 986 15.10 -2.31 19.17
C LEU A 986 14.03 -3.24 19.72
N VAL A 987 13.77 -4.36 19.03
CA VAL A 987 12.76 -5.34 19.42
C VAL A 987 12.97 -5.80 20.85
N GLU A 988 14.18 -6.24 21.20
CA GLU A 988 14.50 -6.71 22.56
C GLU A 988 14.37 -5.59 23.60
N SER A 989 14.79 -4.36 23.28
CA SER A 989 14.72 -3.24 24.23
C SER A 989 13.29 -2.78 24.48
N ILE A 990 12.45 -2.76 23.45
CA ILE A 990 11.03 -2.39 23.53
C ILE A 990 10.25 -3.44 24.32
N GLU A 991 10.40 -4.72 23.96
CA GLU A 991 9.71 -5.82 24.63
C GLU A 991 10.13 -5.93 26.10
N ARG A 992 11.42 -5.69 26.40
CA ARG A 992 11.90 -5.59 27.78
C ARG A 992 11.26 -4.42 28.53
N ALA A 993 11.18 -3.23 27.91
CA ALA A 993 10.56 -2.07 28.55
C ALA A 993 9.07 -2.28 28.86
N ILE A 994 8.33 -2.94 27.95
CA ILE A 994 6.92 -3.32 28.16
C ILE A 994 6.81 -4.35 29.29
N HIS A 995 7.66 -5.38 29.27
CA HIS A 995 7.69 -6.42 30.30
C HIS A 995 8.03 -5.85 31.69
N ASP A 996 9.07 -5.02 31.79
CA ASP A 996 9.50 -4.38 33.04
C ASP A 996 8.42 -3.45 33.63
N ALA A 997 7.54 -2.91 32.77
CA ALA A 997 6.40 -2.11 33.20
C ALA A 997 5.21 -2.95 33.71
N ASN A 998 5.27 -4.28 33.60
CA ASN A 998 4.16 -5.22 33.87
C ASN A 998 2.89 -4.88 33.06
N VAL A 999 3.09 -4.59 31.77
CA VAL A 999 2.06 -4.18 30.81
C VAL A 999 1.74 -5.32 29.84
N THR A 1000 0.48 -5.41 29.38
CA THR A 1000 0.10 -6.43 28.39
C THR A 1000 0.64 -6.05 27.01
N MET A 1001 1.50 -6.92 26.45
CA MET A 1001 2.06 -6.71 25.12
C MET A 1001 1.10 -7.15 24.02
N LEU A 1002 0.97 -6.35 22.95
CA LEU A 1002 0.24 -6.71 21.73
C LEU A 1002 1.23 -6.96 20.59
N ASP A 1003 1.10 -8.10 19.92
CA ASP A 1003 1.82 -8.42 18.68
C ASP A 1003 0.81 -8.54 17.54
N TYR A 1004 0.70 -7.48 16.72
CA TYR A 1004 -0.19 -7.46 15.56
C TYR A 1004 0.26 -8.43 14.47
N SER A 1005 1.53 -8.85 14.47
CA SER A 1005 2.06 -9.84 13.53
C SER A 1005 1.35 -11.18 13.64
N GLU A 1006 0.71 -11.48 14.77
CA GLU A 1006 -0.10 -12.69 14.95
C GLU A 1006 -1.32 -12.77 14.02
N HIS A 1007 -1.69 -11.68 13.34
CA HIS A 1007 -2.80 -11.66 12.38
C HIS A 1007 -2.38 -11.88 10.92
N TYR A 1008 -1.12 -11.67 10.58
CA TYR A 1008 -0.63 -11.80 9.19
C TYR A 1008 0.69 -12.58 9.11
N CYS A 1009 1.15 -13.18 10.20
CA CYS A 1009 2.31 -14.07 10.24
C CYS A 1009 1.95 -15.44 10.81
N TRP A 1010 2.43 -16.50 10.18
CA TRP A 1010 2.25 -17.89 10.63
C TRP A 1010 3.52 -18.70 10.39
N ASN A 1011 4.01 -19.43 11.40
CA ASN A 1011 5.27 -20.19 11.34
C ASN A 1011 6.44 -19.36 10.78
N ASP A 1012 6.61 -18.13 11.28
CA ASP A 1012 7.57 -17.11 10.83
C ASP A 1012 7.39 -16.55 9.41
N VAL A 1013 6.37 -16.98 8.67
CA VAL A 1013 6.03 -16.42 7.36
C VAL A 1013 4.97 -15.34 7.52
N CYS A 1014 5.30 -14.09 7.22
CA CYS A 1014 4.40 -12.96 7.21
C CYS A 1014 3.87 -12.72 5.79
N GLU A 1015 2.59 -12.99 5.56
CA GLU A 1015 1.96 -12.77 4.28
C GLU A 1015 1.70 -11.28 4.05
N VAL A 1016 2.07 -10.79 2.87
CA VAL A 1016 1.85 -9.40 2.45
C VAL A 1016 0.46 -9.20 1.85
N LEU A 1017 -0.24 -10.31 1.55
CA LEU A 1017 -1.60 -10.36 1.06
C LEU A 1017 -2.49 -11.11 2.06
N THR A 1018 -3.75 -10.69 2.15
CA THR A 1018 -4.82 -11.51 2.71
C THR A 1018 -5.06 -12.72 1.81
N ARG A 1019 -5.77 -13.71 2.34
CA ARG A 1019 -6.17 -14.87 1.56
C ARG A 1019 -7.04 -14.51 0.36
N ALA A 1020 -7.72 -13.36 0.34
CA ALA A 1020 -8.48 -12.90 -0.81
C ALA A 1020 -7.61 -12.27 -1.93
N GLY A 1021 -6.28 -12.25 -1.79
CA GLY A 1021 -5.37 -11.63 -2.75
C GLY A 1021 -5.34 -10.11 -2.67
N GLU A 1022 -5.73 -9.55 -1.53
CA GLU A 1022 -5.70 -8.12 -1.28
C GLU A 1022 -4.51 -7.79 -0.37
N PRO A 1023 -3.84 -6.65 -0.49
CA PRO A 1023 -2.74 -6.29 0.42
C PRO A 1023 -3.16 -6.30 1.90
N VAL A 1024 -2.26 -6.65 2.81
CA VAL A 1024 -2.51 -6.48 4.26
C VAL A 1024 -2.43 -5.00 4.65
N MET A 1025 -1.48 -4.30 4.06
CA MET A 1025 -1.19 -2.89 4.31
C MET A 1025 -1.57 -2.03 3.09
N ARG A 1026 -1.89 -0.76 3.34
CA ARG A 1026 -2.15 0.23 2.28
C ARG A 1026 -0.88 0.87 1.73
N ASP A 1027 0.16 0.87 2.55
CA ASP A 1027 1.49 1.37 2.27
C ASP A 1027 2.51 0.40 2.94
N HIS A 1028 3.66 0.88 3.38
CA HIS A 1028 4.73 0.01 3.87
C HIS A 1028 4.61 -0.37 5.36
N ASP A 1029 3.71 0.28 6.11
CA ASP A 1029 3.62 0.17 7.57
C ASP A 1029 2.18 0.27 8.13
N HIS A 1030 1.23 0.86 7.39
CA HIS A 1030 -0.16 0.99 7.84
C HIS A 1030 -1.05 -0.13 7.30
N PHE A 1031 -1.79 -0.79 8.19
CA PHE A 1031 -2.88 -1.67 7.78
C PHE A 1031 -3.95 -0.92 6.99
N ARG A 1032 -4.57 -1.63 6.04
CA ARG A 1032 -5.81 -1.16 5.42
C ARG A 1032 -6.92 -1.03 6.45
N ARG A 1033 -7.82 -0.05 6.27
CA ARG A 1033 -9.00 0.11 7.14
C ARG A 1033 -9.86 -1.15 7.16
N THR A 1034 -10.13 -1.75 6.00
CA THR A 1034 -10.91 -3.00 5.90
C THR A 1034 -10.23 -4.16 6.63
N TYR A 1035 -8.91 -4.29 6.48
CA TYR A 1035 -8.12 -5.32 7.14
C TYR A 1035 -8.23 -5.24 8.67
N VAL A 1036 -8.08 -4.04 9.23
CA VAL A 1036 -8.21 -3.83 10.69
C VAL A 1036 -9.59 -4.17 11.19
N ARG A 1037 -10.63 -3.69 10.49
CA ARG A 1037 -12.04 -3.96 10.83
C ARG A 1037 -12.29 -5.46 10.96
N ASP A 1038 -11.81 -6.23 9.98
CA ASP A 1038 -12.19 -7.64 9.81
C ASP A 1038 -11.28 -8.61 10.59
N TYR A 1039 -9.98 -8.33 10.68
CA TYR A 1039 -8.99 -9.34 11.06
C TYR A 1039 -8.20 -9.04 12.34
N VAL A 1040 -8.03 -7.77 12.74
CA VAL A 1040 -7.16 -7.39 13.88
C VAL A 1040 -7.94 -7.49 15.20
N ASN A 1041 -8.37 -8.72 15.54
CA ASN A 1041 -9.22 -8.98 16.71
C ASN A 1041 -8.46 -9.06 18.05
N ILE A 1042 -7.13 -8.97 18.06
CA ILE A 1042 -6.35 -8.82 19.30
C ILE A 1042 -6.71 -7.55 20.07
N VAL A 1043 -7.30 -6.55 19.40
CA VAL A 1043 -7.75 -5.30 20.02
C VAL A 1043 -9.07 -5.49 20.81
N ASP A 1044 -9.83 -6.56 20.55
CA ASP A 1044 -11.11 -6.82 21.24
C ASP A 1044 -10.94 -6.92 22.76
N GLN A 1045 -9.80 -7.45 23.23
CA GLN A 1045 -9.52 -7.62 24.66
C GLN A 1045 -9.44 -6.28 25.42
N LEU A 1046 -9.21 -5.16 24.72
CA LEU A 1046 -9.25 -3.83 25.34
C LEU A 1046 -10.69 -3.45 25.71
N VAL A 1047 -11.65 -3.77 24.84
CA VAL A 1047 -13.07 -3.55 25.12
C VAL A 1047 -13.52 -4.47 26.25
N GLU A 1048 -13.09 -5.73 26.24
CA GLU A 1048 -13.37 -6.68 27.32
C GLU A 1048 -12.82 -6.20 28.66
N ALA A 1049 -11.58 -5.72 28.71
CA ALA A 1049 -10.96 -5.15 29.91
C ALA A 1049 -11.69 -3.89 30.40
N ALA A 1050 -12.21 -3.06 29.49
CA ALA A 1050 -12.99 -1.88 29.85
C ALA A 1050 -14.40 -2.22 30.37
N MET A 1051 -14.98 -3.32 29.89
CA MET A 1051 -16.31 -3.81 30.27
C MET A 1051 -16.29 -4.74 31.48
N ALA A 1052 -15.12 -5.25 31.88
CA ALA A 1052 -14.94 -6.06 33.08
C ALA A 1052 -15.34 -5.26 34.34
N LYS A 1053 -16.24 -5.85 35.13
CA LYS A 1053 -16.83 -5.26 36.34
C LYS A 1053 -15.82 -5.14 37.47
#